data_AF-A0A2D4WNK7-F1
#
_entry.id   AF-A0A2D4WNK7-F1
#
_cell.length_a   1.000
_cell.length_b   1.000
_cell.length_c   1.000
_cell.angle_alpha   90.00
_cell.angle_beta   90.00
_cell.angle_gamma   90.00
#
_symmetry.space_group_name_H-M   'P 1'
#
loop_
_entity.id
_entity.type
_entity.pdbx_description
1 polymer ?
#
loop_
_entity_poly.entity_id
_entity_poly.type
_entity_poly.pdbx_seq_one_letter_code
_entity_poly.pdbx_strand_id
1 'polypeptide(L)'
;MQEEGRIMNHPFRNSSTPIPRRGVTSVLAMMFLVIFGSLSVAMAIMAQGNLRAADSALHVSRATSAAQTGLVFATRRLQSESKRWVVRKGTIDRTFGEDLWSGELSIDGEEIELLAAEGYETGQDPSGLVDGLLDAHLADDHAFEAEPGDSLLPTTIGSNRLETQPIRMNVGDDDFYFRLRYETVESDDDETRIRVTSIGFDGEISRQVAMEFLLTKKIPYAVVSPNRIMIGKNVSIEGPMGTRFGLNPEELNESNGDPLVMRSDFRYLSDSLTEKIDLLEEAIAETDLDGDGRLRPNHPVEGLKLTGDSGLSDTDGDQYVTGFDLFLAEYDLNGDNKVVWDSERANLAGLGTPAEEFQDVDNQLARLIDQGFADRNLDGTIDSMDVALGYNDGLLDAYDMYAKVRGALAFGVTEEDWDEVNQGPWRNVVEGAVVPEIDQSAVTFDVSEEILRDVTTEMFEDNQEWYLEQVQDSSEFQNQVDQSVLNDEESEFSDAENSSWESVPFGSPNPYDWFQRDVYKNMTFRNLRIPPGNNGRFINCTFIGTTYVQTEVNCIHPNWNYLGALQRTTSEDGEIIYETKFEGLEFAPGPDGEATVEDTKLLSNNLIFEGCTFLGAIAGDRPSGYTHWRNKLQFTGATRFYLNTDDPSLSGQDDAEMIMSEIESFTEEENDYFARSTMMMPGWSIDVGNFENSQAEDWEDTPAVNLKGIIVAGILDARGTVNVTGTLLMTFRPTPGTGPLFYGGTSDQFNTTLGYFGPLDGDMEGPDPDGQDFNGFGEIRLIYDSNARLPDGIPWPITVEADATTYTEGAYQ
;
A
#
# COMPACT_ATOMS: atom_id res chain seq x y z
N MET A 1 -88.77 15.70 -62.12
CA MET A 1 -88.28 15.17 -63.40
C MET A 1 -88.34 13.66 -63.28
N GLN A 2 -89.39 13.08 -63.88
CA GLN A 2 -89.29 12.29 -65.14
C GLN A 2 -88.69 10.90 -64.84
N GLU A 3 -89.30 9.77 -65.20
CA GLU A 3 -90.29 9.54 -66.24
C GLU A 3 -90.89 8.12 -66.07
N GLU A 4 -92.05 7.94 -66.68
CA GLU A 4 -92.81 6.69 -66.80
C GLU A 4 -92.08 5.63 -67.63
N GLY A 5 -92.48 4.35 -67.48
CA GLY A 5 -92.04 3.28 -68.37
C GLY A 5 -92.75 1.95 -68.16
N ARG A 6 -93.97 1.83 -68.67
CA ARG A 6 -94.80 0.61 -68.71
C ARG A 6 -94.39 -0.29 -69.89
N ILE A 7 -94.05 -1.56 -69.67
CA ILE A 7 -94.10 -2.61 -70.72
C ILE A 7 -94.57 -3.96 -70.11
N MET A 8 -95.60 -4.54 -70.73
CA MET A 8 -96.09 -5.91 -70.50
C MET A 8 -95.21 -6.94 -71.21
N ASN A 9 -94.98 -8.11 -70.60
CA ASN A 9 -94.82 -9.40 -71.31
C ASN A 9 -94.94 -10.60 -70.32
N HIS A 10 -95.93 -11.46 -70.55
CA HIS A 10 -95.93 -12.88 -70.16
C HIS A 10 -95.27 -13.69 -71.29
N PRO A 11 -94.90 -14.99 -71.16
CA PRO A 11 -94.76 -15.88 -69.98
C PRO A 11 -93.42 -16.68 -70.02
N PHE A 12 -93.13 -17.49 -68.99
CA PHE A 12 -92.61 -18.88 -69.05
C PHE A 12 -91.97 -19.26 -67.71
N ARG A 13 -92.43 -20.40 -67.16
CA ARG A 13 -91.93 -21.04 -65.95
C ARG A 13 -90.44 -21.37 -66.09
N ASN A 14 -89.65 -21.09 -65.07
CA ASN A 14 -88.58 -21.99 -64.66
C ASN A 14 -88.44 -22.04 -63.14
N SER A 15 -88.31 -23.27 -62.66
CA SER A 15 -88.26 -23.71 -61.28
C SER A 15 -86.94 -23.34 -60.59
N SER A 16 -87.02 -22.72 -59.42
CA SER A 16 -86.06 -22.95 -58.33
C SER A 16 -86.73 -22.70 -56.98
N THR A 17 -87.08 -23.79 -56.30
CA THR A 17 -87.46 -23.78 -54.88
C THR A 17 -86.22 -23.46 -54.04
N PRO A 18 -86.23 -22.42 -53.19
CA PRO A 18 -85.15 -22.20 -52.24
C PRO A 18 -85.28 -23.22 -51.09
N ILE A 19 -84.28 -24.08 -50.94
CA ILE A 19 -84.15 -24.98 -49.78
C ILE A 19 -83.89 -24.11 -48.54
N PRO A 20 -84.64 -24.26 -47.44
CA PRO A 20 -84.40 -23.48 -46.22
C PRO A 20 -83.14 -24.01 -45.51
N ARG A 21 -81.99 -23.36 -45.73
CA ARG A 21 -80.73 -23.59 -44.99
C ARG A 21 -80.80 -22.97 -43.58
N ARG A 22 -81.71 -23.43 -42.71
CA ARG A 22 -81.78 -23.01 -41.29
C ARG A 22 -81.13 -24.00 -40.31
N GLY A 23 -80.87 -25.25 -40.71
CA GLY A 23 -80.19 -26.23 -39.86
C GLY A 23 -78.66 -26.10 -39.84
N VAL A 24 -78.05 -25.73 -40.96
CA VAL A 24 -76.58 -25.66 -41.10
C VAL A 24 -75.99 -24.49 -40.32
N THR A 25 -76.69 -23.36 -40.26
CA THR A 25 -76.25 -22.15 -39.54
C THR A 25 -76.27 -22.34 -38.02
N SER A 26 -77.26 -23.04 -37.47
CA SER A 26 -77.31 -23.36 -36.04
C SER A 26 -76.23 -24.36 -35.64
N VAL A 27 -75.93 -25.35 -36.48
CA VAL A 27 -74.82 -26.30 -36.23
C VAL A 27 -73.47 -25.60 -36.31
N LEU A 28 -73.25 -24.73 -37.31
CA LEU A 28 -72.03 -23.92 -37.40
C LEU A 28 -71.88 -22.96 -36.22
N ALA A 29 -72.97 -22.31 -35.77
CA ALA A 29 -72.95 -21.43 -34.60
C ALA A 29 -72.64 -22.22 -33.31
N MET A 30 -73.20 -23.42 -33.16
CA MET A 30 -72.94 -24.29 -32.00
C MET A 30 -71.50 -24.81 -32.00
N MET A 31 -70.97 -25.19 -33.17
CA MET A 31 -69.55 -25.56 -33.33
C MET A 31 -68.63 -24.37 -33.04
N PHE A 32 -68.96 -23.17 -33.50
CA PHE A 32 -68.19 -21.96 -33.20
C PHE A 32 -68.19 -21.62 -31.70
N LEU A 33 -69.34 -21.74 -31.02
CA LEU A 33 -69.42 -21.55 -29.57
C LEU A 33 -68.57 -22.57 -28.81
N VAL A 34 -68.55 -23.83 -29.24
CA VAL A 34 -67.72 -24.88 -28.63
C VAL A 34 -66.23 -24.60 -28.85
N ILE A 35 -65.83 -24.17 -30.06
CA ILE A 35 -64.43 -23.85 -30.38
C ILE A 35 -63.95 -22.58 -29.64
N PHE A 36 -64.76 -21.53 -29.60
CA PHE A 36 -64.41 -20.32 -28.85
C PHE A 36 -64.41 -20.57 -27.35
N GLY A 37 -65.33 -21.40 -26.84
CA GLY A 37 -65.34 -21.82 -25.44
C GLY A 37 -64.08 -22.61 -25.08
N SER A 38 -63.67 -23.58 -25.90
CA SER A 38 -62.45 -24.37 -25.65
C SER A 38 -61.18 -23.54 -25.78
N LEU A 39 -61.10 -22.62 -26.76
CA LEU A 39 -59.97 -21.70 -26.92
C LEU A 39 -59.84 -20.74 -25.73
N SER A 40 -60.97 -20.21 -25.25
CA SER A 40 -60.99 -19.31 -24.08
C SER A 40 -60.50 -20.03 -22.81
N VAL A 41 -60.92 -21.28 -22.61
CA VAL A 41 -60.44 -22.12 -21.49
C VAL A 41 -58.95 -22.43 -21.64
N ALA A 42 -58.47 -22.75 -22.85
CA ALA A 42 -57.05 -23.01 -23.09
C ALA A 42 -56.18 -21.76 -22.84
N MET A 43 -56.63 -20.58 -23.28
CA MET A 43 -55.95 -19.31 -23.00
C MET A 43 -55.96 -18.97 -21.51
N ALA A 44 -57.06 -19.24 -20.79
CA ALA A 44 -57.12 -19.04 -19.34
C ALA A 44 -56.14 -19.96 -18.59
N ILE A 45 -56.01 -21.23 -19.01
CA ILE A 45 -55.02 -22.16 -18.44
C ILE A 45 -53.59 -21.71 -18.74
N MET A 46 -53.29 -21.29 -19.97
CA MET A 46 -51.96 -20.73 -20.30
C MET A 46 -51.66 -19.45 -19.53
N ALA A 47 -52.63 -18.54 -19.39
CA ALA A 47 -52.46 -17.33 -18.59
C ALA A 47 -52.20 -17.65 -17.12
N GLN A 48 -52.91 -18.61 -16.54
CA GLN A 48 -52.67 -19.08 -15.18
C GLN A 48 -51.29 -19.75 -15.04
N GLY A 49 -50.86 -20.51 -16.04
CA GLY A 49 -49.50 -21.07 -16.12
C GLY A 49 -48.43 -19.99 -16.15
N ASN A 50 -48.59 -18.97 -17.00
CA ASN A 50 -47.67 -17.84 -17.11
C ASN A 50 -47.64 -17.00 -15.82
N LEU A 51 -48.78 -16.75 -15.18
CA LEU A 51 -48.83 -16.03 -13.91
C LEU A 51 -48.08 -16.78 -12.80
N ARG A 52 -48.29 -18.10 -12.68
CA ARG A 52 -47.54 -18.92 -11.72
C ARG A 52 -46.04 -18.95 -12.01
N ALA A 53 -45.66 -19.06 -13.28
CA ALA A 53 -44.24 -19.03 -13.66
C ALA A 53 -43.60 -17.67 -13.35
N ALA A 54 -44.30 -16.57 -13.62
CA ALA A 54 -43.83 -15.23 -13.28
C ALA A 54 -43.72 -15.01 -11.76
N ASP A 55 -44.71 -15.48 -11.01
CA ASP A 55 -44.73 -15.43 -9.53
C ASP A 55 -43.58 -16.24 -8.93
N SER A 56 -43.36 -17.48 -9.38
CA SER A 56 -42.21 -18.28 -8.96
C SER A 56 -40.87 -17.64 -9.35
N ALA A 57 -40.77 -17.03 -10.53
CA ALA A 57 -39.56 -16.32 -10.94
C ALA A 57 -39.28 -15.09 -10.05
N LEU A 58 -40.31 -14.36 -9.64
CA LEU A 58 -40.20 -13.24 -8.70
C LEU A 58 -39.73 -13.72 -7.33
N HIS A 59 -40.34 -14.76 -6.77
CA HIS A 59 -39.93 -15.32 -5.49
C HIS A 59 -38.50 -15.87 -5.51
N VAL A 60 -38.10 -16.51 -6.62
CA VAL A 60 -36.70 -16.93 -6.82
C VAL A 60 -35.75 -15.73 -6.83
N SER A 61 -36.09 -14.66 -7.58
CA SER A 61 -35.26 -13.46 -7.63
C SER A 61 -35.13 -12.79 -6.27
N ARG A 62 -36.24 -12.68 -5.52
CA ARG A 62 -36.26 -12.10 -4.17
C ARG A 62 -35.43 -12.93 -3.20
N ALA A 63 -35.61 -14.25 -3.17
CA ALA A 63 -34.81 -15.14 -2.33
C ALA A 63 -33.30 -15.03 -2.65
N THR A 64 -32.92 -14.91 -3.93
CA THR A 64 -31.52 -14.65 -4.32
C THR A 64 -31.04 -13.29 -3.78
N SER A 65 -31.82 -12.22 -3.92
CA SER A 65 -31.46 -10.90 -3.40
C SER A 65 -31.32 -10.89 -1.87
N ALA A 66 -32.18 -11.61 -1.15
CA ALA A 66 -32.05 -11.78 0.30
C ALA A 66 -30.77 -12.55 0.67
N ALA A 67 -30.43 -13.60 -0.07
CA ALA A 67 -29.20 -14.36 0.14
C ALA A 67 -27.96 -13.49 -0.07
N GLN A 68 -27.90 -12.73 -1.17
CA GLN A 68 -26.79 -11.80 -1.46
C GLN A 68 -26.69 -10.68 -0.43
N THR A 69 -27.82 -10.11 -0.01
CA THR A 69 -27.84 -9.09 1.05
C THR A 69 -27.32 -9.65 2.36
N GLY A 70 -27.72 -10.87 2.73
CA GLY A 70 -27.24 -11.55 3.91
C GLY A 70 -25.73 -11.81 3.87
N LEU A 71 -25.18 -12.14 2.70
CA LEU A 71 -23.72 -12.31 2.54
C LEU A 71 -22.99 -11.00 2.82
N VAL A 72 -23.43 -9.88 2.23
CA VAL A 72 -22.84 -8.55 2.47
C VAL A 72 -22.96 -8.13 3.93
N PHE A 73 -24.11 -8.37 4.57
CA PHE A 73 -24.31 -8.08 5.99
C PHE A 73 -23.35 -8.90 6.85
N ALA A 74 -23.23 -10.19 6.59
CA ALA A 74 -22.37 -11.10 7.32
C ALA A 74 -20.88 -10.74 7.17
N THR A 75 -20.44 -10.34 5.97
CA THR A 75 -19.08 -9.83 5.73
C THR A 75 -18.78 -8.62 6.59
N ARG A 76 -19.66 -7.61 6.60
CA ARG A 76 -19.46 -6.40 7.41
C ARG A 76 -19.40 -6.73 8.89
N ARG A 77 -20.26 -7.64 9.36
CA ARG A 77 -20.26 -8.08 10.75
C ARG A 77 -18.97 -8.81 11.11
N LEU A 78 -18.54 -9.76 10.26
CA LEU A 78 -17.28 -10.48 10.45
C LEU A 78 -16.09 -9.53 10.50
N GLN A 79 -16.00 -8.58 9.57
CA GLN A 79 -14.94 -7.57 9.57
C GLN A 79 -14.95 -6.68 10.82
N SER A 80 -16.12 -6.21 11.26
CA SER A 80 -16.24 -5.36 12.45
C SER A 80 -15.82 -6.11 13.72
N GLU A 81 -16.27 -7.36 13.89
CA GLU A 81 -15.91 -8.15 15.07
C GLU A 81 -14.45 -8.63 15.05
N SER A 82 -13.90 -8.97 13.87
CA SER A 82 -12.49 -9.34 13.74
C SER A 82 -11.54 -8.19 14.09
N LYS A 83 -11.86 -6.95 13.69
CA LYS A 83 -11.03 -5.76 13.99
C LYS A 83 -10.85 -5.49 15.49
N ARG A 84 -11.72 -6.04 16.34
CA ARG A 84 -11.57 -5.92 17.80
C ARG A 84 -10.39 -6.71 18.34
N TRP A 85 -9.96 -7.75 17.63
CA TRP A 85 -8.85 -8.60 18.04
C TRP A 85 -7.54 -8.03 17.51
N VAL A 86 -6.72 -7.51 18.41
CA VAL A 86 -5.41 -6.95 18.12
C VAL A 86 -4.39 -7.96 18.56
N VAL A 87 -3.54 -8.41 17.64
CA VAL A 87 -2.56 -9.47 17.91
C VAL A 87 -1.15 -9.03 17.57
N ARG A 88 -0.16 -9.52 18.33
CA ARG A 88 1.26 -9.30 18.02
C ARG A 88 1.79 -10.22 16.94
N LYS A 89 1.27 -11.45 16.83
CA LYS A 89 1.61 -12.39 15.76
C LYS A 89 1.44 -11.73 14.39
N GLY A 90 2.47 -11.74 13.55
CA GLY A 90 2.53 -11.09 12.25
C GLY A 90 1.75 -11.86 11.19
N THR A 91 1.94 -13.17 11.12
CA THR A 91 1.23 -14.06 10.18
C THR A 91 0.23 -14.95 10.91
N ILE A 92 -1.01 -14.96 10.44
CA ILE A 92 -2.09 -15.77 11.02
C ILE A 92 -2.10 -17.14 10.35
N ASP A 93 -1.33 -18.07 10.92
CA ASP A 93 -1.38 -19.47 10.53
C ASP A 93 -2.67 -20.17 10.99
N ARG A 94 -2.93 -21.34 10.41
CA ARG A 94 -4.14 -22.13 10.68
C ARG A 94 -4.35 -22.42 12.16
N THR A 95 -3.28 -22.79 12.87
CA THR A 95 -3.37 -23.16 14.30
C THR A 95 -3.79 -21.94 15.13
N PHE A 96 -3.08 -20.83 14.97
CA PHE A 96 -3.38 -19.62 15.71
C PHE A 96 -4.75 -19.07 15.37
N GLY A 97 -5.16 -19.06 14.10
CA GLY A 97 -6.49 -18.56 13.72
C GLY A 97 -7.63 -19.48 14.17
N GLU A 98 -7.45 -20.80 14.22
CA GLU A 98 -8.43 -21.73 14.81
C GLU A 98 -8.57 -21.55 16.34
N ASP A 99 -7.45 -21.36 17.04
CA ASP A 99 -7.43 -21.09 18.48
C ASP A 99 -8.05 -19.71 18.80
N LEU A 100 -7.80 -18.70 17.95
CA LEU A 100 -8.41 -17.37 18.03
C LEU A 100 -9.93 -17.43 17.76
N TRP A 101 -10.34 -18.22 16.76
CA TRP A 101 -11.74 -18.40 16.43
C TRP A 101 -12.52 -19.04 17.57
N SER A 102 -11.98 -20.14 18.10
CA SER A 102 -12.63 -20.99 19.12
C SER A 102 -12.49 -20.46 20.55
N GLY A 103 -11.57 -19.52 20.79
CA GLY A 103 -11.32 -18.91 22.09
C GLY A 103 -10.43 -19.73 23.00
N GLU A 104 -9.48 -20.47 22.42
CA GLU A 104 -8.45 -21.21 23.16
C GLU A 104 -7.26 -20.33 23.56
N LEU A 105 -7.09 -19.17 22.91
CA LEU A 105 -6.05 -18.19 23.25
C LEU A 105 -6.46 -17.33 24.45
N SER A 106 -5.48 -17.00 25.30
CA SER A 106 -5.70 -16.09 26.43
C SER A 106 -5.64 -14.63 25.98
N ILE A 107 -6.67 -13.86 26.33
CA ILE A 107 -6.65 -12.39 26.24
C ILE A 107 -5.89 -11.88 27.47
N ASP A 108 -4.64 -11.50 27.29
CA ASP A 108 -3.73 -11.07 28.35
C ASP A 108 -3.35 -9.58 28.27
N GLY A 109 -3.66 -8.92 27.16
CA GLY A 109 -3.24 -7.55 26.87
C GLY A 109 -1.76 -7.40 26.52
N GLU A 110 -1.03 -8.52 26.46
CA GLU A 110 0.37 -8.57 26.01
C GLU A 110 0.41 -9.06 24.56
N GLU A 111 0.00 -10.31 24.30
CA GLU A 111 -0.02 -10.92 22.96
C GLU A 111 -1.31 -10.63 22.19
N ILE A 112 -2.43 -10.59 22.93
CA ILE A 112 -3.76 -10.34 22.39
C ILE A 112 -4.47 -9.28 23.22
N GLU A 113 -4.80 -8.18 22.57
CA GLU A 113 -5.63 -7.10 23.10
C GLU A 113 -7.02 -7.20 22.44
N LEU A 114 -8.07 -7.10 23.26
CA LEU A 114 -9.45 -7.05 22.77
C LEU A 114 -10.01 -5.63 22.94
N LEU A 115 -10.38 -5.00 21.83
CA LEU A 115 -11.05 -3.71 21.81
C LEU A 115 -12.55 -3.83 22.14
N ALA A 116 -13.13 -2.74 22.61
CA ALA A 116 -14.55 -2.66 22.95
C ALA A 116 -15.44 -2.92 21.73
N ALA A 117 -16.63 -3.47 21.97
CA ALA A 117 -17.62 -3.67 20.92
C ALA A 117 -18.14 -2.32 20.37
N GLU A 118 -18.31 -2.24 19.05
CA GLU A 118 -18.82 -1.04 18.39
C GLU A 118 -20.36 -1.10 18.30
N GLY A 119 -21.03 -0.11 18.89
CA GLY A 119 -22.49 0.05 18.77
C GLY A 119 -23.35 -0.82 19.69
N TYR A 120 -22.75 -1.68 20.53
CA TYR A 120 -23.45 -2.45 21.56
C TYR A 120 -22.58 -2.67 22.80
N GLU A 121 -23.20 -3.02 23.93
CA GLU A 121 -22.50 -3.34 25.18
C GLU A 121 -22.57 -4.85 25.44
N THR A 122 -21.45 -5.45 25.84
CA THR A 122 -21.40 -6.85 26.26
C THR A 122 -21.35 -6.94 27.79
N GLY A 123 -21.94 -8.01 28.35
CA GLY A 123 -21.90 -8.27 29.79
C GLY A 123 -20.58 -8.90 30.26
N GLN A 124 -19.88 -9.59 29.37
CA GLN A 124 -18.57 -10.19 29.55
C GLN A 124 -17.80 -10.11 28.22
N ASP A 125 -16.48 -10.16 28.29
CA ASP A 125 -15.65 -10.22 27.09
C ASP A 125 -15.77 -11.62 26.43
N PRO A 126 -15.88 -11.68 25.09
CA PRO A 126 -15.91 -12.94 24.36
C PRO A 126 -14.59 -13.71 24.51
N SER A 127 -14.66 -15.05 24.61
CA SER A 127 -13.47 -15.90 24.66
C SER A 127 -12.75 -16.04 23.33
N GLY A 128 -13.49 -15.99 22.22
CA GLY A 128 -12.97 -16.10 20.85
C GLY A 128 -13.80 -15.32 19.84
N LEU A 129 -13.33 -15.25 18.60
CA LEU A 129 -14.00 -14.50 17.54
C LEU A 129 -15.44 -14.98 17.29
N VAL A 130 -15.68 -16.30 17.40
CA VAL A 130 -17.03 -16.86 17.25
C VAL A 130 -18.00 -16.38 18.33
N ASP A 131 -17.51 -16.18 19.56
CA ASP A 131 -18.32 -15.66 20.68
C ASP A 131 -18.56 -14.15 20.52
N GLY A 132 -17.58 -13.40 20.00
CA GLY A 132 -17.77 -11.99 19.66
C GLY A 132 -18.87 -11.80 18.61
N LEU A 133 -18.88 -12.64 17.57
CA LEU A 133 -19.97 -12.69 16.59
C LEU A 133 -21.30 -13.08 17.22
N LEU A 134 -21.32 -14.07 18.12
CA LEU A 134 -22.52 -14.47 18.84
C LEU A 134 -23.11 -13.28 19.62
N ASP A 135 -22.30 -12.56 20.38
CA ASP A 135 -22.71 -11.40 21.15
C ASP A 135 -23.28 -10.29 20.25
N ALA A 136 -22.64 -10.02 19.12
CA ALA A 136 -23.12 -9.03 18.15
C ALA A 136 -24.51 -9.40 17.58
N HIS A 137 -24.73 -10.68 17.23
CA HIS A 137 -26.03 -11.15 16.75
C HIS A 137 -27.09 -11.20 17.86
N LEU A 138 -26.70 -11.40 19.13
CA LEU A 138 -27.59 -11.31 20.28
C LEU A 138 -28.04 -9.87 20.58
N ALA A 139 -27.19 -8.88 20.25
CA ALA A 139 -27.49 -7.47 20.42
C ALA A 139 -28.38 -6.88 19.31
N ASP A 140 -28.54 -7.57 18.18
CA ASP A 140 -29.31 -7.09 17.03
C ASP A 140 -30.84 -7.17 17.24
N ASP A 141 -31.54 -6.06 17.01
CA ASP A 141 -33.00 -5.96 17.15
C ASP A 141 -33.81 -6.47 15.94
N HIS A 142 -33.14 -6.89 14.86
CA HIS A 142 -33.77 -7.22 13.57
C HIS A 142 -34.14 -8.71 13.43
N ALA A 143 -33.72 -9.53 14.39
CA ALA A 143 -33.88 -10.97 14.38
C ALA A 143 -35.29 -11.42 14.78
N PHE A 144 -35.72 -12.60 14.33
CA PHE A 144 -37.02 -13.18 14.70
C PHE A 144 -37.10 -14.69 14.54
N GLU A 145 -38.20 -15.27 15.05
CA GLU A 145 -38.51 -16.69 14.92
C GLU A 145 -39.38 -16.94 13.66
N ALA A 146 -38.76 -17.44 12.59
CA ALA A 146 -39.47 -17.84 11.36
C ALA A 146 -40.04 -19.27 11.51
N GLU A 147 -39.30 -20.17 12.14
CA GLU A 147 -39.65 -21.57 12.35
C GLU A 147 -39.50 -22.00 13.82
N PRO A 148 -40.23 -23.05 14.26
CA PRO A 148 -40.04 -23.61 15.60
C PRO A 148 -38.61 -24.11 15.82
N GLY A 149 -37.89 -23.48 16.76
CA GLY A 149 -36.49 -23.77 17.07
C GLY A 149 -35.57 -22.56 16.94
N ASP A 150 -35.98 -21.55 16.17
CA ASP A 150 -35.19 -20.33 15.96
C ASP A 150 -34.96 -19.53 17.27
N SER A 151 -35.82 -19.70 18.29
CA SER A 151 -35.62 -19.12 19.64
C SER A 151 -34.38 -19.64 20.37
N LEU A 152 -33.77 -20.74 19.90
CA LEU A 152 -32.52 -21.27 20.44
C LEU A 152 -31.28 -20.69 19.74
N LEU A 153 -31.47 -19.93 18.66
CA LEU A 153 -30.42 -19.23 17.93
C LEU A 153 -30.30 -17.79 18.45
N PRO A 154 -29.20 -17.07 18.19
CA PRO A 154 -27.94 -17.60 17.66
C PRO A 154 -27.28 -18.59 18.63
N THR A 155 -26.55 -19.58 18.11
CA THR A 155 -25.82 -20.57 18.93
C THR A 155 -24.55 -21.03 18.23
N THR A 156 -23.53 -21.35 19.03
CA THR A 156 -22.34 -22.04 18.55
C THR A 156 -22.55 -23.56 18.57
N ILE A 157 -21.92 -24.25 17.61
CA ILE A 157 -21.95 -25.71 17.46
C ILE A 157 -20.49 -26.17 17.35
N GLY A 158 -20.03 -26.98 18.30
CA GLY A 158 -18.67 -27.55 18.28
C GLY A 158 -17.53 -26.52 18.30
N SER A 159 -17.77 -25.29 18.77
CA SER A 159 -16.86 -24.14 18.79
C SER A 159 -16.33 -23.67 17.42
N ASN A 160 -16.66 -24.37 16.33
CA ASN A 160 -16.19 -24.06 14.98
C ASN A 160 -17.26 -23.40 14.10
N ARG A 161 -18.52 -23.40 14.54
CA ARG A 161 -19.64 -22.92 13.74
C ARG A 161 -20.63 -22.09 14.54
N LEU A 162 -21.06 -20.97 13.98
CA LEU A 162 -22.14 -20.12 14.47
C LEU A 162 -23.33 -20.19 13.52
N GLU A 163 -24.52 -20.49 14.05
CA GLU A 163 -25.80 -20.35 13.35
C GLU A 163 -26.59 -19.20 13.94
N THR A 164 -27.16 -18.33 13.09
CA THR A 164 -27.85 -17.10 13.49
C THR A 164 -29.37 -17.22 13.39
N GLN A 165 -30.10 -16.35 14.10
CA GLN A 165 -31.54 -16.20 13.90
C GLN A 165 -31.86 -15.65 12.49
N PRO A 166 -33.05 -15.95 11.94
CA PRO A 166 -33.58 -15.26 10.77
C PRO A 166 -33.57 -13.73 10.93
N ILE A 167 -33.13 -13.02 9.89
CA ILE A 167 -33.13 -11.55 9.82
C ILE A 167 -34.07 -11.10 8.70
N ARG A 168 -35.05 -10.26 9.03
CA ARG A 168 -36.05 -9.77 8.07
C ARG A 168 -35.41 -8.82 7.05
N MET A 169 -35.79 -8.98 5.78
CA MET A 169 -35.44 -8.01 4.74
C MET A 169 -36.36 -6.77 4.77
N ASN A 170 -37.62 -6.95 5.20
CA ASN A 170 -38.61 -5.88 5.31
C ASN A 170 -39.34 -5.93 6.64
N VAL A 171 -39.59 -4.76 7.22
CA VAL A 171 -40.38 -4.65 8.46
C VAL A 171 -41.81 -5.15 8.21
N GLY A 172 -42.23 -6.17 8.96
CA GLY A 172 -43.56 -6.75 8.90
C GLY A 172 -43.79 -7.80 7.81
N ASP A 173 -42.74 -8.22 7.09
CA ASP A 173 -42.76 -9.34 6.14
C ASP A 173 -41.96 -10.51 6.73
N ASP A 174 -42.66 -11.46 7.37
CA ASP A 174 -42.05 -12.63 8.01
C ASP A 174 -41.71 -13.75 6.99
N ASP A 175 -42.19 -13.63 5.75
CA ASP A 175 -41.93 -14.61 4.68
C ASP A 175 -40.66 -14.26 3.88
N PHE A 176 -40.09 -13.06 4.07
CA PHE A 176 -38.94 -12.55 3.31
C PHE A 176 -37.75 -12.19 4.22
N TYR A 177 -36.81 -13.12 4.34
CA TYR A 177 -35.71 -13.05 5.31
C TYR A 177 -34.46 -13.78 4.80
N PHE A 178 -33.35 -13.67 5.51
CA PHE A 178 -32.17 -14.51 5.33
C PHE A 178 -31.69 -15.11 6.65
N ARG A 179 -30.95 -16.21 6.57
CA ARG A 179 -30.26 -16.88 7.69
C ARG A 179 -28.77 -16.96 7.39
N LEU A 180 -27.95 -16.70 8.41
CA LEU A 180 -26.50 -16.72 8.29
C LEU A 180 -25.89 -17.88 9.08
N ARG A 181 -24.80 -18.40 8.53
CA ARG A 181 -23.92 -19.36 9.18
C ARG A 181 -22.46 -18.97 8.91
N TYR A 182 -21.65 -19.05 9.95
CA TYR A 182 -20.20 -18.85 9.90
C TYR A 182 -19.55 -20.14 10.35
N GLU A 183 -18.59 -20.69 9.60
CA GLU A 183 -17.85 -21.89 10.00
C GLU A 183 -16.40 -21.85 9.55
N THR A 184 -15.47 -22.33 10.37
CA THR A 184 -14.09 -22.54 9.94
C THR A 184 -14.04 -23.66 8.89
N VAL A 185 -13.13 -23.52 7.93
CA VAL A 185 -12.89 -24.50 6.86
C VAL A 185 -11.47 -25.01 6.95
N GLU A 186 -11.28 -26.32 6.80
CA GLU A 186 -9.95 -26.91 6.63
C GLU A 186 -9.36 -26.43 5.29
N SER A 187 -8.19 -25.81 5.35
CA SER A 187 -7.37 -25.43 4.20
C SER A 187 -6.10 -26.27 4.17
N ASP A 188 -5.62 -26.61 2.96
CA ASP A 188 -4.33 -27.26 2.77
C ASP A 188 -3.15 -26.26 2.90
N ASP A 189 -3.41 -24.94 2.81
CA ASP A 189 -2.40 -23.88 2.68
C ASP A 189 -1.95 -23.24 4.03
N ASP A 190 -2.06 -23.94 5.15
CA ASP A 190 -1.77 -23.47 6.52
C ASP A 190 -2.40 -22.09 6.90
N GLU A 191 -3.54 -21.80 6.29
CA GLU A 191 -4.35 -20.59 6.52
C GLU A 191 -5.62 -20.89 7.32
N THR A 192 -6.15 -19.89 8.03
CA THR A 192 -7.49 -19.96 8.62
C THR A 192 -8.53 -19.28 7.71
N ARG A 193 -9.49 -20.06 7.24
CA ARG A 193 -10.59 -19.57 6.39
C ARG A 193 -11.93 -19.72 7.10
N ILE A 194 -12.77 -18.69 7.01
CA ILE A 194 -14.14 -18.66 7.52
C ILE A 194 -15.10 -18.68 6.34
N ARG A 195 -15.91 -19.72 6.23
CA ARG A 195 -17.01 -19.76 5.26
C ARG A 195 -18.23 -19.08 5.84
N VAL A 196 -18.71 -18.09 5.11
CA VAL A 196 -20.00 -17.45 5.38
C VAL A 196 -21.02 -18.02 4.40
N THR A 197 -22.07 -18.62 4.94
CA THR A 197 -23.23 -19.07 4.16
C THR A 197 -24.44 -18.21 4.49
N SER A 198 -25.06 -17.65 3.46
CA SER A 198 -26.32 -16.92 3.56
C SER A 198 -27.42 -17.66 2.79
N ILE A 199 -28.52 -17.97 3.48
CA ILE A 199 -29.70 -18.61 2.88
C ILE A 199 -30.85 -17.60 2.91
N GLY A 200 -31.22 -17.09 1.75
CA GLY A 200 -32.37 -16.20 1.56
C GLY A 200 -33.66 -16.98 1.31
N PHE A 201 -34.76 -16.51 1.88
CA PHE A 201 -36.09 -17.10 1.83
C PHE A 201 -37.11 -16.08 1.31
N ASP A 202 -38.02 -16.55 0.46
CA ASP A 202 -39.27 -15.85 0.11
C ASP A 202 -40.40 -16.90 0.03
N GLY A 203 -41.15 -17.03 1.14
CA GLY A 203 -42.10 -18.12 1.35
C GLY A 203 -41.41 -19.48 1.41
N GLU A 204 -41.85 -20.44 0.59
CA GLU A 204 -41.26 -21.79 0.52
C GLU A 204 -40.01 -21.88 -0.37
N ILE A 205 -39.64 -20.79 -1.06
CA ILE A 205 -38.49 -20.77 -1.95
C ILE A 205 -37.27 -20.28 -1.18
N SER A 206 -36.18 -21.04 -1.26
CA SER A 206 -34.89 -20.64 -0.72
C SER A 206 -33.78 -20.63 -1.76
N ARG A 207 -32.81 -19.76 -1.53
CA ARG A 207 -31.57 -19.64 -2.29
C ARG A 207 -30.41 -19.52 -1.33
N GLN A 208 -29.31 -20.19 -1.65
CA GLN A 208 -28.11 -20.20 -0.84
C GLN A 208 -26.99 -19.59 -1.66
N VAL A 209 -26.21 -18.72 -1.01
CA VAL A 209 -24.91 -18.27 -1.48
C VAL A 209 -23.89 -18.50 -0.38
N ALA A 210 -22.66 -18.78 -0.74
CA ALA A 210 -21.56 -18.89 0.22
C ALA A 210 -20.27 -18.33 -0.38
N MET A 211 -19.40 -17.84 0.50
CA MET A 211 -18.06 -17.36 0.17
C MET A 211 -17.15 -17.59 1.36
N GLU A 212 -15.87 -17.83 1.09
CA GLU A 212 -14.84 -17.98 2.10
C GLU A 212 -14.09 -16.67 2.30
N PHE A 213 -13.63 -16.48 3.54
CA PHE A 213 -12.89 -15.31 3.95
C PHE A 213 -11.62 -15.74 4.67
N LEU A 214 -10.48 -15.21 4.23
CA LEU A 214 -9.20 -15.43 4.88
C LEU A 214 -9.11 -14.56 6.13
N LEU A 215 -8.80 -15.19 7.27
CA LEU A 215 -8.46 -14.49 8.51
C LEU A 215 -6.95 -14.20 8.46
N THR A 216 -6.58 -12.93 8.45
CA THR A 216 -5.18 -12.50 8.28
C THR A 216 -4.89 -11.23 9.09
N LYS A 217 -3.68 -10.70 8.99
CA LYS A 217 -3.27 -9.43 9.57
C LYS A 217 -2.52 -8.64 8.51
N LYS A 218 -2.93 -7.39 8.31
CA LYS A 218 -2.32 -6.49 7.31
C LYS A 218 -2.16 -5.11 7.91
N ILE A 219 -1.05 -4.47 7.59
CA ILE A 219 -0.87 -3.04 7.82
C ILE A 219 -1.23 -2.36 6.49
N PRO A 220 -2.41 -1.72 6.38
CA PRO A 220 -2.94 -1.27 5.10
C PRO A 220 -2.32 0.07 4.66
N TYR A 221 -0.99 0.16 4.69
CA TYR A 221 -0.24 1.38 4.39
C TYR A 221 1.07 1.04 3.69
N ALA A 222 1.43 1.82 2.68
CA ALA A 222 2.76 1.85 2.09
C ALA A 222 3.79 2.48 3.04
N VAL A 223 3.37 3.48 3.84
CA VAL A 223 4.22 4.15 4.84
C VAL A 223 3.44 4.35 6.14
N VAL A 224 4.03 3.94 7.26
CA VAL A 224 3.60 4.34 8.60
C VAL A 224 4.78 4.98 9.31
N SER A 225 4.62 6.24 9.72
CA SER A 225 5.68 6.95 10.44
C SER A 225 5.18 7.71 11.69
N PRO A 226 5.90 7.61 12.83
CA PRO A 226 5.71 8.48 13.97
C PRO A 226 6.47 9.82 13.84
N ASN A 227 7.34 9.95 12.83
CA ASN A 227 7.99 11.21 12.47
C ASN A 227 7.35 11.83 11.21
N ARG A 228 7.77 13.04 10.86
CA ARG A 228 7.30 13.74 9.66
C ARG A 228 7.65 12.97 8.40
N ILE A 229 6.73 12.94 7.44
CA ILE A 229 6.95 12.39 6.10
C ILE A 229 7.21 13.53 5.12
N MET A 230 8.19 13.37 4.24
CA MET A 230 8.52 14.32 3.20
C MET A 230 8.60 13.60 1.85
N ILE A 231 7.71 13.96 0.92
CA ILE A 231 7.63 13.41 -0.43
C ILE A 231 8.00 14.49 -1.46
N GLY A 232 9.19 14.36 -2.03
CA GLY A 232 9.77 15.29 -2.97
C GLY A 232 9.38 15.03 -4.42
N LYS A 233 10.17 15.61 -5.34
CA LYS A 233 10.03 15.41 -6.78
C LYS A 233 10.48 14.00 -7.21
N ASN A 234 9.84 13.49 -8.25
CA ASN A 234 10.02 12.18 -8.87
C ASN A 234 9.77 11.02 -7.91
N VAL A 235 8.64 11.08 -7.20
CA VAL A 235 8.20 10.03 -6.28
C VAL A 235 6.78 9.61 -6.63
N SER A 236 6.59 8.31 -6.88
CA SER A 236 5.28 7.67 -7.05
C SER A 236 5.02 6.69 -5.90
N ILE A 237 3.84 6.80 -5.30
CA ILE A 237 3.41 5.94 -4.19
C ILE A 237 2.09 5.27 -4.56
N GLU A 238 2.10 3.95 -4.63
CA GLU A 238 0.93 3.11 -4.84
C GLU A 238 0.58 2.43 -3.52
N GLY A 239 -0.41 2.97 -2.80
CA GLY A 239 -0.88 2.50 -1.51
C GLY A 239 -1.14 3.63 -0.51
N PRO A 240 -1.90 3.38 0.58
CA PRO A 240 -2.21 4.40 1.57
C PRO A 240 -0.99 4.85 2.38
N MET A 241 -1.01 6.05 2.94
CA MET A 241 0.05 6.55 3.83
C MET A 241 -0.51 7.05 5.15
N GLY A 242 0.21 6.80 6.24
CA GLY A 242 -0.20 7.20 7.58
C GLY A 242 0.92 7.87 8.37
N THR A 243 0.63 9.02 9.00
CA THR A 243 1.56 9.63 9.96
C THR A 243 0.87 10.03 11.26
N ARG A 244 1.58 9.80 12.37
CA ARG A 244 1.19 10.19 13.73
C ARG A 244 1.92 11.46 14.21
N PHE A 245 2.77 12.05 13.37
CA PHE A 245 3.48 13.27 13.74
C PHE A 245 2.50 14.42 14.00
N GLY A 246 2.73 15.17 15.06
CA GLY A 246 1.90 16.31 15.46
C GLY A 246 0.93 15.98 16.60
N LEU A 247 0.79 14.70 16.97
CA LEU A 247 -0.07 14.28 18.08
C LEU A 247 0.49 14.64 19.46
N ASN A 248 1.82 14.67 19.62
CA ASN A 248 2.39 15.00 20.92
C ASN A 248 2.51 16.51 21.14
N PRO A 249 2.51 16.95 22.40
CA PRO A 249 2.82 18.33 22.75
C PRO A 249 4.14 18.77 22.12
N GLU A 250 4.14 19.97 21.55
CA GLU A 250 5.29 20.58 20.88
C GLU A 250 5.66 19.96 19.53
N GLU A 251 4.96 18.95 18.98
CA GLU A 251 5.26 18.47 17.61
C GLU A 251 4.67 19.40 16.53
N LEU A 252 3.37 19.73 16.61
CA LEU A 252 2.69 20.61 15.66
C LEU A 252 2.63 22.04 16.21
N ASN A 253 3.51 22.93 15.73
CA ASN A 253 3.51 24.37 16.07
C ASN A 253 4.31 25.18 15.04
N GLU A 254 4.23 26.53 15.06
CA GLU A 254 4.91 27.40 14.08
C GLU A 254 6.44 27.21 13.96
N SER A 255 7.09 26.63 14.96
CA SER A 255 8.55 26.39 14.98
C SER A 255 8.95 24.98 14.56
N ASN A 256 7.98 24.07 14.38
CA ASN A 256 8.20 22.70 13.94
C ASN A 256 7.39 22.44 12.66
N GLY A 257 7.83 21.47 11.86
CA GLY A 257 7.30 21.22 10.53
C GLY A 257 5.93 20.57 10.52
N ASP A 258 5.41 20.34 9.31
CA ASP A 258 4.11 19.70 9.09
C ASP A 258 4.18 18.17 9.18
N PRO A 259 3.07 17.47 9.51
CA PRO A 259 3.01 16.00 9.50
C PRO A 259 3.43 15.37 8.17
N LEU A 260 2.99 15.98 7.06
CA LEU A 260 3.37 15.61 5.70
C LEU A 260 3.73 16.87 4.91
N VAL A 261 4.82 16.80 4.17
CA VAL A 261 5.13 17.79 3.12
C VAL A 261 5.32 17.06 1.80
N MET A 262 4.59 17.52 0.78
CA MET A 262 4.60 16.93 -0.55
C MET A 262 4.77 18.02 -1.60
N ARG A 263 5.62 17.76 -2.61
CA ARG A 263 5.88 18.70 -3.71
C ARG A 263 5.50 18.11 -5.05
N SER A 264 4.96 18.93 -5.94
CA SER A 264 4.59 18.52 -7.29
C SER A 264 5.82 18.08 -8.10
N ASP A 265 5.69 16.97 -8.83
CA ASP A 265 6.75 16.47 -9.70
C ASP A 265 6.98 17.35 -10.93
N PHE A 266 6.04 18.24 -11.24
CA PHE A 266 6.09 19.11 -12.42
C PHE A 266 6.78 20.46 -12.16
N ARG A 267 7.28 20.68 -10.94
CA ARG A 267 8.16 21.81 -10.63
C ARG A 267 9.53 21.61 -11.27
N TYR A 268 10.23 22.72 -11.52
CA TYR A 268 11.61 22.74 -12.06
C TYR A 268 11.76 22.23 -13.50
N LEU A 269 10.67 21.98 -14.23
CA LEU A 269 10.72 21.58 -15.65
C LEU A 269 10.78 22.80 -16.58
N SER A 270 9.98 23.83 -16.31
CA SER A 270 10.06 25.16 -16.95
C SER A 270 9.51 26.25 -16.02
N ASP A 271 9.96 27.51 -16.21
CA ASP A 271 9.43 28.66 -15.47
C ASP A 271 7.92 28.84 -15.69
N SER A 272 7.47 28.69 -16.93
CA SER A 272 6.06 28.82 -17.34
C SER A 272 5.17 27.76 -16.69
N LEU A 273 5.63 26.50 -16.67
CA LEU A 273 4.91 25.43 -16.00
C LEU A 273 4.88 25.64 -14.49
N THR A 274 6.00 26.05 -13.89
CA THR A 274 6.07 26.34 -12.45
C THR A 274 5.07 27.43 -12.04
N GLU A 275 4.96 28.53 -12.81
CA GLU A 275 3.95 29.57 -12.56
C GLU A 275 2.51 29.02 -12.66
N LYS A 276 2.22 28.11 -13.59
CA LYS A 276 0.90 27.47 -13.71
C LYS A 276 0.61 26.51 -12.56
N ILE A 277 1.62 25.77 -12.09
CA ILE A 277 1.51 24.89 -10.92
C ILE A 277 1.20 25.74 -9.69
N ASP A 278 1.88 26.87 -9.47
CA ASP A 278 1.56 27.77 -8.35
C ASP A 278 0.11 28.28 -8.39
N LEU A 279 -0.40 28.61 -9.60
CA LEU A 279 -1.81 29.00 -9.78
C LEU A 279 -2.79 27.84 -9.50
N LEU A 280 -2.42 26.62 -9.86
CA LEU A 280 -3.22 25.42 -9.59
C LEU A 280 -3.26 25.14 -8.09
N GLU A 281 -2.12 25.14 -7.40
CA GLU A 281 -2.05 24.86 -5.96
C GLU A 281 -2.79 25.94 -5.14
N GLU A 282 -2.73 27.22 -5.55
CA GLU A 282 -3.56 28.29 -4.96
C GLU A 282 -5.07 28.02 -5.16
N ALA A 283 -5.46 27.50 -6.32
CA ALA A 283 -6.85 27.15 -6.59
C ALA A 283 -7.30 25.91 -5.80
N ILE A 284 -6.45 24.90 -5.66
CA ILE A 284 -6.68 23.69 -4.85
C ILE A 284 -6.88 24.08 -3.39
N ALA A 285 -5.93 24.81 -2.80
CA ALA A 285 -6.01 25.23 -1.40
C ALA A 285 -7.29 26.03 -1.07
N GLU A 286 -7.84 26.76 -2.05
CA GLU A 286 -9.08 27.53 -1.85
C GLU A 286 -10.37 26.75 -2.10
N THR A 287 -10.37 25.74 -2.99
CA THR A 287 -11.62 25.20 -3.56
C THR A 287 -11.75 23.68 -3.57
N ASP A 288 -10.67 22.94 -3.32
CA ASP A 288 -10.71 21.48 -3.14
C ASP A 288 -11.54 21.14 -1.88
N LEU A 289 -12.52 20.25 -2.04
CA LEU A 289 -13.45 19.88 -0.97
C LEU A 289 -13.27 18.47 -0.42
N ASP A 290 -12.79 17.54 -1.26
CA ASP A 290 -12.50 16.16 -0.86
C ASP A 290 -11.03 15.94 -0.56
N GLY A 291 -10.20 16.99 -0.71
CA GLY A 291 -8.81 16.98 -0.31
C GLY A 291 -8.03 15.98 -1.15
N ASP A 292 -8.33 15.88 -2.44
CA ASP A 292 -7.70 14.95 -3.38
C ASP A 292 -6.65 15.62 -4.28
N GLY A 293 -6.51 16.95 -4.21
CA GLY A 293 -5.52 17.71 -4.98
C GLY A 293 -5.86 17.79 -6.47
N ARG A 294 -7.13 17.60 -6.83
CA ARG A 294 -7.65 17.67 -8.20
C ARG A 294 -8.90 18.54 -8.23
N LEU A 295 -9.08 19.30 -9.31
CA LEU A 295 -10.24 20.19 -9.43
C LEU A 295 -11.18 19.71 -10.51
N ARG A 296 -12.46 19.48 -10.17
CA ARG A 296 -13.48 19.09 -11.16
C ARG A 296 -14.05 20.34 -11.87
N PRO A 297 -13.88 20.52 -13.19
CA PRO A 297 -14.37 21.69 -13.92
C PRO A 297 -15.87 21.95 -13.78
N ASN A 298 -16.67 20.87 -13.67
CA ASN A 298 -18.13 20.95 -13.59
C ASN A 298 -18.67 21.02 -12.15
N HIS A 299 -17.82 20.93 -11.13
CA HIS A 299 -18.25 20.99 -9.74
C HIS A 299 -18.51 22.45 -9.33
N PRO A 300 -19.62 22.76 -8.60
CA PRO A 300 -20.02 24.14 -8.31
C PRO A 300 -19.06 24.93 -7.42
N VAL A 301 -18.12 24.27 -6.74
CA VAL A 301 -17.11 24.91 -5.87
C VAL A 301 -15.72 24.83 -6.51
N GLU A 302 -15.20 23.65 -6.80
CA GLU A 302 -13.87 23.47 -7.43
C GLU A 302 -13.77 24.13 -8.81
N GLY A 303 -14.83 24.11 -9.61
CA GLY A 303 -14.86 24.74 -10.92
C GLY A 303 -14.81 26.28 -10.89
N LEU A 304 -14.92 26.91 -9.72
CA LEU A 304 -14.97 28.38 -9.61
C LEU A 304 -13.67 29.06 -10.04
N LYS A 305 -12.53 28.38 -9.88
CA LYS A 305 -11.20 28.89 -10.25
C LYS A 305 -10.77 28.45 -11.65
N LEU A 306 -11.45 27.47 -12.23
CA LEU A 306 -11.20 26.92 -13.57
C LEU A 306 -11.91 27.73 -14.68
N THR A 307 -11.64 29.03 -14.75
CA THR A 307 -12.20 29.90 -15.79
C THR A 307 -11.43 29.77 -17.10
N GLY A 308 -12.06 29.99 -18.26
CA GLY A 308 -11.38 29.83 -19.57
C GLY A 308 -10.13 30.71 -19.80
N ASP A 309 -9.89 31.72 -18.95
CA ASP A 309 -8.70 32.58 -18.99
C ASP A 309 -7.64 32.21 -17.94
N SER A 310 -7.88 31.22 -17.05
CA SER A 310 -6.94 30.86 -15.97
C SER A 310 -5.72 30.10 -16.45
N GLY A 311 -5.77 29.50 -17.65
CA GLY A 311 -4.73 28.58 -18.12
C GLY A 311 -4.77 27.21 -17.44
N LEU A 312 -5.78 26.95 -16.60
CA LEU A 312 -6.04 25.67 -15.95
C LEU A 312 -7.15 24.95 -16.71
N SER A 313 -6.79 23.90 -17.44
CA SER A 313 -7.72 23.11 -18.26
C SER A 313 -7.43 21.63 -18.15
N ASP A 314 -8.49 20.84 -18.22
CA ASP A 314 -8.46 19.38 -18.37
C ASP A 314 -7.98 19.05 -19.79
N THR A 315 -6.73 18.60 -19.90
CA THR A 315 -6.03 18.33 -21.17
C THR A 315 -6.14 16.86 -21.54
N ASP A 316 -6.08 15.96 -20.55
CA ASP A 316 -6.13 14.51 -20.77
C ASP A 316 -7.57 13.97 -20.90
N GLY A 317 -8.57 14.74 -20.48
CA GLY A 317 -9.99 14.43 -20.60
C GLY A 317 -10.53 13.55 -19.46
N ASP A 318 -9.82 13.42 -18.34
CA ASP A 318 -10.20 12.58 -17.20
C ASP A 318 -11.27 13.22 -16.29
N GLN A 319 -11.72 14.44 -16.62
CA GLN A 319 -12.70 15.27 -15.91
C GLN A 319 -12.17 15.98 -14.67
N TYR A 320 -10.86 15.95 -14.46
CA TYR A 320 -10.15 16.69 -13.43
C TYR A 320 -9.15 17.66 -14.08
N VAL A 321 -8.70 18.61 -13.29
CA VAL A 321 -7.55 19.46 -13.64
C VAL A 321 -6.50 19.21 -12.59
N THR A 322 -5.33 18.79 -13.06
CA THR A 322 -4.19 18.34 -12.27
C THR A 322 -2.90 18.97 -12.78
N GLY A 323 -1.79 18.75 -12.06
CA GLY A 323 -0.47 19.14 -12.55
C GLY A 323 -0.07 18.41 -13.85
N PHE A 324 -0.58 17.21 -14.08
CA PHE A 324 -0.29 16.42 -15.28
C PHE A 324 -0.94 17.04 -16.52
N ASP A 325 -2.15 17.60 -16.40
CA ASP A 325 -2.79 18.35 -17.49
C ASP A 325 -1.97 19.56 -17.93
N LEU A 326 -1.38 20.27 -16.96
CA LEU A 326 -0.54 21.43 -17.21
C LEU A 326 0.79 21.03 -17.84
N PHE A 327 1.34 19.89 -17.43
CA PHE A 327 2.51 19.28 -18.04
C PHE A 327 2.26 18.91 -19.49
N LEU A 328 1.17 18.17 -19.78
CA LEU A 328 0.80 17.80 -21.15
C LEU A 328 0.59 19.07 -22.01
N ALA A 329 -0.11 20.08 -21.49
CA ALA A 329 -0.32 21.33 -22.21
C ALA A 329 0.96 22.17 -22.46
N GLU A 330 2.00 21.99 -21.65
CA GLU A 330 3.28 22.69 -21.81
C GLU A 330 4.18 21.99 -22.84
N TYR A 331 4.20 20.65 -22.84
CA TYR A 331 5.13 19.86 -23.65
C TYR A 331 4.52 19.22 -24.90
N ASP A 332 3.19 19.17 -25.05
CA ASP A 332 2.55 18.78 -26.32
C ASP A 332 2.73 19.91 -27.35
N LEU A 333 3.78 19.80 -28.16
CA LEU A 333 4.15 20.82 -29.15
C LEU A 333 3.31 20.73 -30.41
N ASN A 334 2.64 19.60 -30.63
CA ASN A 334 1.97 19.28 -31.88
C ASN A 334 0.43 19.32 -31.78
N GLY A 335 -0.11 19.37 -30.56
CA GLY A 335 -1.52 19.54 -30.22
C GLY A 335 -2.34 18.25 -30.34
N ASP A 336 -1.72 17.09 -30.11
CA ASP A 336 -2.39 15.78 -30.14
C ASP A 336 -2.71 15.20 -28.76
N ASN A 337 -2.50 16.00 -27.70
CA ASN A 337 -2.65 15.68 -26.28
C ASN A 337 -1.75 14.52 -25.83
N LYS A 338 -0.58 14.38 -26.45
CA LYS A 338 0.43 13.38 -26.11
C LYS A 338 1.76 14.08 -25.98
N VAL A 339 2.62 13.56 -25.12
CA VAL A 339 4.01 14.01 -24.99
C VAL A 339 4.91 12.82 -25.23
N VAL A 340 5.65 12.84 -26.34
CA VAL A 340 6.57 11.75 -26.67
C VAL A 340 7.88 11.98 -25.94
N TRP A 341 8.30 11.01 -25.13
CA TRP A 341 9.59 11.08 -24.42
C TRP A 341 10.61 10.06 -24.95
N ASP A 342 10.16 8.93 -25.51
CA ASP A 342 11.02 7.90 -26.11
C ASP A 342 10.40 7.36 -27.41
N SER A 343 10.96 7.78 -28.55
CA SER A 343 10.46 7.36 -29.86
C SER A 343 10.82 5.93 -30.26
N GLU A 344 11.83 5.34 -29.62
CA GLU A 344 12.17 3.93 -29.84
C GLU A 344 11.15 3.03 -29.14
N ARG A 345 10.75 3.37 -27.91
CA ARG A 345 9.65 2.72 -27.18
C ARG A 345 8.33 2.83 -27.88
N ALA A 346 7.97 4.03 -28.33
CA ALA A 346 6.78 4.25 -29.16
C ALA A 346 6.74 3.27 -30.34
N ASN A 347 7.89 3.02 -30.96
CA ASN A 347 7.98 2.13 -32.10
C ASN A 347 7.85 0.65 -31.68
N LEU A 348 8.42 0.25 -30.55
CA LEU A 348 8.26 -1.09 -29.97
C LEU A 348 6.82 -1.38 -29.54
N ALA A 349 6.11 -0.39 -28.99
CA ALA A 349 4.70 -0.45 -28.66
C ALA A 349 3.77 -0.43 -29.88
N GLY A 350 4.32 -0.22 -31.10
CA GLY A 350 3.57 -0.21 -32.35
C GLY A 350 2.92 1.13 -32.70
N LEU A 351 3.30 2.21 -32.03
CA LEU A 351 2.86 3.58 -32.24
C LEU A 351 3.70 4.32 -33.31
N GLY A 352 4.79 3.69 -33.77
CA GLY A 352 5.69 4.21 -34.79
C GLY A 352 6.81 5.05 -34.20
N THR A 353 7.44 5.90 -35.01
CA THR A 353 8.54 6.77 -34.57
C THR A 353 8.08 8.24 -34.57
N PRO A 354 7.26 8.67 -33.60
CA PRO A 354 6.91 10.08 -33.43
C PRO A 354 8.16 10.92 -33.15
N ALA A 355 8.03 12.25 -33.17
CA ALA A 355 9.12 13.13 -32.79
C ALA A 355 9.08 13.34 -31.27
N GLU A 356 10.21 13.21 -30.59
CA GLU A 356 10.31 13.44 -29.14
C GLU A 356 10.06 14.92 -28.82
N GLU A 357 9.26 15.16 -27.79
CA GLU A 357 8.88 16.47 -27.26
C GLU A 357 9.48 16.73 -25.88
N PHE A 358 9.78 15.66 -25.13
CA PHE A 358 10.31 15.71 -23.77
C PHE A 358 11.70 15.07 -23.62
N GLN A 359 12.59 15.35 -24.56
CA GLN A 359 13.98 14.86 -24.56
C GLN A 359 14.91 15.78 -23.76
N ASP A 360 15.81 15.19 -22.97
CA ASP A 360 16.85 15.88 -22.18
C ASP A 360 16.29 16.91 -21.17
N VAL A 361 15.04 16.73 -20.73
CA VAL A 361 14.42 17.55 -19.68
C VAL A 361 14.46 16.82 -18.35
N ASP A 362 13.67 15.75 -18.20
CA ASP A 362 13.66 14.88 -17.02
C ASP A 362 13.18 13.47 -17.42
N ASN A 363 14.05 12.71 -18.06
CA ASN A 363 13.72 11.34 -18.51
C ASN A 363 13.36 10.42 -17.34
N GLN A 364 13.84 10.69 -16.12
CA GLN A 364 13.50 9.92 -14.92
C GLN A 364 12.03 10.11 -14.55
N LEU A 365 11.53 11.35 -14.61
CA LEU A 365 10.10 11.63 -14.42
C LEU A 365 9.25 10.97 -15.51
N ALA A 366 9.64 11.10 -16.77
CA ALA A 366 8.87 10.51 -17.88
C ALA A 366 8.72 8.99 -17.71
N ARG A 367 9.83 8.32 -17.37
CA ARG A 367 9.83 6.89 -17.05
C ARG A 367 8.97 6.55 -15.84
N LEU A 368 9.04 7.33 -14.76
CA LEU A 368 8.23 7.12 -13.56
C LEU A 368 6.73 7.15 -13.88
N ILE A 369 6.32 8.08 -14.76
CA ILE A 369 4.92 8.22 -15.20
C ILE A 369 4.51 7.04 -16.09
N ASP A 370 5.24 6.81 -17.17
CA ASP A 370 4.92 5.80 -18.20
C ASP A 370 4.88 4.38 -17.62
N GLN A 371 5.74 4.09 -16.64
CA GLN A 371 5.80 2.79 -15.98
C GLN A 371 4.98 2.71 -14.69
N GLY A 372 4.40 3.82 -14.22
CA GLY A 372 3.53 3.81 -13.05
C GLY A 372 2.28 2.96 -13.30
N PHE A 373 1.71 2.39 -12.23
CA PHE A 373 0.46 1.62 -12.29
C PHE A 373 0.47 0.56 -13.40
N ALA A 374 1.40 -0.38 -13.30
CA ALA A 374 1.77 -1.27 -14.40
C ALA A 374 0.65 -2.23 -14.84
N ASP A 375 -0.15 -2.74 -13.92
CA ASP A 375 -1.33 -3.58 -14.21
C ASP A 375 -2.55 -2.67 -14.46
N ARG A 376 -2.63 -2.11 -15.66
CA ARG A 376 -3.64 -1.10 -16.03
C ARG A 376 -5.03 -1.70 -16.22
N ASN A 377 -5.11 -2.99 -16.49
CA ASN A 377 -6.38 -3.71 -16.67
C ASN A 377 -6.89 -4.38 -15.37
N LEU A 378 -6.08 -4.43 -14.32
CA LEU A 378 -6.35 -5.01 -13.00
C LEU A 378 -6.64 -6.52 -13.03
N ASP A 379 -5.98 -7.26 -13.93
CA ASP A 379 -6.11 -8.71 -14.05
C ASP A 379 -5.03 -9.49 -13.27
N GLY A 380 -4.08 -8.79 -12.66
CA GLY A 380 -2.97 -9.34 -11.88
C GLY A 380 -1.75 -9.71 -12.71
N THR A 381 -1.74 -9.41 -14.02
CA THR A 381 -0.62 -9.71 -14.91
C THR A 381 -0.25 -8.51 -15.77
N ILE A 382 1.05 -8.21 -15.84
CA ILE A 382 1.57 -7.13 -16.70
C ILE A 382 1.92 -7.74 -18.05
N ASP A 383 1.15 -7.43 -19.09
CA ASP A 383 1.31 -7.99 -20.43
C ASP A 383 1.10 -6.97 -21.58
N SER A 384 0.99 -7.48 -22.81
CA SER A 384 0.80 -6.63 -24.00
C SER A 384 -0.52 -5.84 -24.01
N MET A 385 -1.51 -6.24 -23.22
CA MET A 385 -2.75 -5.50 -23.02
C MET A 385 -2.47 -4.23 -22.23
N ASP A 386 -1.65 -4.29 -21.18
CA ASP A 386 -1.28 -3.11 -20.40
C ASP A 386 -0.48 -2.13 -21.27
N VAL A 387 0.45 -2.63 -22.10
CA VAL A 387 1.16 -1.79 -23.09
C VAL A 387 0.18 -1.13 -24.06
N ALA A 388 -0.87 -1.83 -24.49
CA ALA A 388 -1.92 -1.25 -25.34
C ALA A 388 -2.81 -0.24 -24.59
N LEU A 389 -2.81 -0.30 -23.27
CA LEU A 389 -3.39 0.68 -22.36
C LEU A 389 -2.35 1.71 -21.89
N GLY A 390 -1.24 1.84 -22.62
CA GLY A 390 -0.20 2.86 -22.50
C GLY A 390 0.97 2.52 -21.57
N TYR A 391 1.02 1.33 -20.97
CA TYR A 391 2.10 0.99 -20.04
C TYR A 391 3.43 0.87 -20.78
N ASN A 392 4.41 1.67 -20.35
CA ASN A 392 5.78 1.63 -20.87
C ASN A 392 5.84 1.76 -22.40
N ASP A 393 5.02 2.66 -22.95
CA ASP A 393 4.79 2.79 -24.40
C ASP A 393 5.59 3.92 -25.06
N GLY A 394 6.32 4.73 -24.28
CA GLY A 394 7.16 5.84 -24.75
C GLY A 394 6.42 7.16 -24.94
N LEU A 395 5.12 7.21 -24.66
CA LEU A 395 4.29 8.40 -24.70
C LEU A 395 3.74 8.68 -23.30
N LEU A 396 3.51 9.96 -23.01
CA LEU A 396 2.80 10.41 -21.83
C LEU A 396 1.46 10.99 -22.28
N ASP A 397 0.35 10.38 -21.86
CA ASP A 397 -1.01 10.81 -22.16
C ASP A 397 -2.02 10.32 -21.10
N ALA A 398 -3.31 10.47 -21.40
CA ALA A 398 -4.41 10.10 -20.49
C ALA A 398 -4.37 8.64 -20.01
N TYR A 399 -3.71 7.74 -20.74
CA TYR A 399 -3.64 6.34 -20.39
C TYR A 399 -2.67 6.04 -19.25
N ASP A 400 -1.72 6.94 -18.95
CA ASP A 400 -0.77 6.77 -17.83
C ASP A 400 -1.43 6.95 -16.47
N MET A 401 -2.59 7.61 -16.44
CA MET A 401 -3.40 7.82 -15.24
C MET A 401 -2.57 8.38 -14.07
N TYR A 402 -1.62 9.28 -14.35
CA TYR A 402 -0.64 9.73 -13.37
C TYR A 402 -1.30 10.24 -12.08
N ALA A 403 -0.79 9.76 -10.95
CA ALA A 403 -1.09 10.27 -9.63
C ALA A 403 0.19 10.24 -8.82
N LYS A 404 0.42 11.28 -8.00
CA LYS A 404 1.57 11.30 -7.10
C LYS A 404 1.42 10.24 -5.99
N VAL A 405 0.20 10.12 -5.47
CA VAL A 405 -0.19 9.08 -4.53
C VAL A 405 -1.46 8.39 -5.05
N ARG A 406 -1.39 7.10 -5.32
CA ARG A 406 -2.56 6.25 -5.58
C ARG A 406 -2.91 5.49 -4.31
N GLY A 407 -3.67 6.13 -3.43
CA GLY A 407 -4.02 5.63 -2.11
C GLY A 407 -4.69 6.73 -1.28
N ALA A 408 -4.95 6.45 -0.01
CA ALA A 408 -5.51 7.42 0.93
C ALA A 408 -4.43 7.99 1.87
N LEU A 409 -4.58 9.25 2.26
CA LEU A 409 -3.77 9.91 3.27
C LEU A 409 -4.47 9.86 4.64
N ALA A 410 -3.77 9.34 5.65
CA ALA A 410 -4.29 9.20 7.01
C ALA A 410 -3.43 10.01 8.00
N PHE A 411 -4.07 10.93 8.72
CA PHE A 411 -3.41 11.80 9.69
C PHE A 411 -4.00 11.60 11.08
N GLY A 412 -3.11 11.45 12.07
CA GLY A 412 -3.53 11.42 13.48
C GLY A 412 -4.06 12.79 13.95
N VAL A 413 -3.52 13.90 13.43
CA VAL A 413 -3.94 15.25 13.79
C VAL A 413 -5.29 15.63 13.19
N THR A 414 -5.93 16.65 13.75
CA THR A 414 -7.13 17.25 13.16
C THR A 414 -6.74 18.22 12.04
N GLU A 415 -7.63 18.40 11.06
CA GLU A 415 -7.46 19.40 10.00
C GLU A 415 -7.38 20.83 10.57
N GLU A 416 -8.24 21.15 11.54
CA GLU A 416 -8.29 22.50 12.15
C GLU A 416 -6.98 22.85 12.87
N ASP A 417 -6.39 21.93 13.63
CA ASP A 417 -5.13 22.18 14.34
C ASP A 417 -3.97 22.39 13.36
N TRP A 418 -3.94 21.63 12.26
CA TRP A 418 -2.90 21.78 11.23
C TRP A 418 -3.06 23.09 10.48
N ASP A 419 -4.27 23.44 10.05
CA ASP A 419 -4.56 24.69 9.35
C ASP A 419 -4.23 25.93 10.21
N GLU A 420 -4.50 25.88 11.52
CA GLU A 420 -4.16 26.97 12.44
C GLU A 420 -2.64 27.19 12.51
N VAL A 421 -1.86 26.12 12.66
CA VAL A 421 -0.39 26.18 12.77
C VAL A 421 0.25 26.57 11.45
N ASN A 422 -0.24 26.04 10.33
CA ASN A 422 0.25 26.35 8.98
C ASN A 422 -0.21 27.75 8.49
N GLN A 423 -1.05 28.44 9.27
CA GLN A 423 -1.62 29.75 8.93
C GLN A 423 -2.39 29.75 7.60
N GLY A 424 -3.03 28.62 7.28
CA GLY A 424 -3.74 28.37 6.04
C GLY A 424 -3.96 26.87 5.81
N PRO A 425 -4.69 26.50 4.75
CA PRO A 425 -5.00 25.11 4.45
C PRO A 425 -3.75 24.23 4.38
N TRP A 426 -3.78 23.04 4.98
CA TRP A 426 -2.72 22.03 4.90
C TRP A 426 -2.32 21.70 3.44
N ARG A 427 -3.26 21.87 2.49
CA ARG A 427 -2.99 21.73 1.05
C ARG A 427 -1.94 22.70 0.50
N ASN A 428 -1.61 23.79 1.20
CA ASN A 428 -0.48 24.66 0.85
C ASN A 428 0.88 23.95 0.90
N VAL A 429 1.00 22.86 1.67
CA VAL A 429 2.26 22.11 1.83
C VAL A 429 2.18 20.67 1.32
N VAL A 430 0.98 20.19 0.95
CA VAL A 430 0.75 18.86 0.38
C VAL A 430 0.24 19.00 -1.05
N GLU A 431 1.17 19.16 -1.98
CA GLU A 431 0.92 19.35 -3.42
C GLU A 431 0.77 18.04 -4.18
N GLY A 432 0.07 18.07 -5.31
CA GLY A 432 -0.08 16.93 -6.22
C GLY A 432 -1.30 16.06 -5.96
N ALA A 433 -1.66 15.31 -7.00
CA ALA A 433 -2.88 14.52 -7.05
C ALA A 433 -2.82 13.26 -6.18
N VAL A 434 -3.89 13.03 -5.43
CA VAL A 434 -4.14 11.84 -4.59
C VAL A 434 -5.36 11.12 -5.16
N VAL A 435 -5.18 9.86 -5.56
CA VAL A 435 -6.24 9.05 -6.15
C VAL A 435 -6.51 7.86 -5.24
N PRO A 436 -7.57 7.89 -4.42
CA PRO A 436 -7.93 6.77 -3.55
C PRO A 436 -8.54 5.62 -4.34
N GLU A 437 -8.68 4.46 -3.68
CA GLU A 437 -9.52 3.38 -4.19
C GLU A 437 -11.00 3.80 -4.29
N ILE A 438 -11.77 3.05 -5.06
CA ILE A 438 -13.21 3.27 -5.21
C ILE A 438 -13.89 3.21 -3.83
N ASP A 439 -14.81 4.15 -3.59
CA ASP A 439 -15.56 4.29 -2.34
C ASP A 439 -14.69 4.62 -1.10
N GLN A 440 -13.43 5.02 -1.27
CA GLN A 440 -12.58 5.56 -0.21
C GLN A 440 -12.40 7.07 -0.33
N SER A 441 -12.15 7.72 0.81
CA SER A 441 -11.81 9.15 0.85
C SER A 441 -10.32 9.34 0.57
N ALA A 442 -9.95 10.41 -0.15
CA ALA A 442 -8.55 10.71 -0.46
C ALA A 442 -7.74 11.06 0.80
N VAL A 443 -8.38 11.70 1.77
CA VAL A 443 -7.78 12.07 3.05
C VAL A 443 -8.70 11.75 4.22
N THR A 444 -8.13 11.38 5.36
CA THR A 444 -8.82 11.23 6.65
C THR A 444 -7.97 11.82 7.77
N PHE A 445 -8.58 12.70 8.57
CA PHE A 445 -7.99 13.32 9.76
C PHE A 445 -8.55 12.70 11.04
N ASP A 446 -7.91 12.99 12.18
CA ASP A 446 -8.30 12.45 13.50
C ASP A 446 -8.40 10.92 13.50
N VAL A 447 -7.47 10.28 12.79
CA VAL A 447 -7.42 8.82 12.72
C VAL A 447 -7.03 8.27 14.08
N SER A 448 -7.90 7.43 14.65
CA SER A 448 -7.70 6.87 15.98
C SER A 448 -6.42 6.02 16.05
N GLU A 449 -5.87 5.90 17.26
CA GLU A 449 -4.74 5.00 17.52
C GLU A 449 -5.06 3.55 17.18
N GLU A 450 -6.33 3.13 17.21
CA GLU A 450 -6.73 1.78 16.84
C GLU A 450 -6.55 1.49 15.34
N ILE A 451 -6.66 2.51 14.48
CA ILE A 451 -6.55 2.40 13.02
C ILE A 451 -5.12 2.73 12.54
N LEU A 452 -4.50 3.73 13.15
CA LEU A 452 -3.12 4.13 12.87
C LEU A 452 -2.30 3.99 14.16
N ARG A 453 -1.82 2.77 14.44
CA ARG A 453 -1.08 2.47 15.67
C ARG A 453 0.33 3.03 15.64
N ASP A 454 0.86 3.30 16.83
CA ASP A 454 2.25 3.70 16.99
C ASP A 454 3.18 2.51 16.74
N VAL A 455 4.33 2.75 16.10
CA VAL A 455 5.34 1.74 15.83
C VAL A 455 6.62 2.16 16.55
N THR A 456 7.13 1.31 17.44
CA THR A 456 8.29 1.63 18.28
C THR A 456 9.37 0.58 18.14
N THR A 457 10.60 0.94 18.51
CA THR A 457 11.75 0.02 18.48
C THR A 457 11.56 -1.21 19.37
N GLU A 458 10.77 -1.13 20.44
CA GLU A 458 10.52 -2.27 21.36
C GLU A 458 9.65 -3.36 20.77
N MET A 459 8.82 -3.05 19.77
CA MET A 459 7.89 -4.00 19.16
C MET A 459 8.58 -5.13 18.38
N PHE A 460 9.88 -5.01 18.09
CA PHE A 460 10.61 -5.93 17.21
C PHE A 460 11.59 -6.85 17.94
N GLU A 461 11.52 -6.94 19.28
CA GLU A 461 12.43 -7.76 20.09
C GLU A 461 12.47 -9.22 19.65
N ASP A 462 11.31 -9.89 19.57
CA ASP A 462 11.23 -11.32 19.23
C ASP A 462 11.78 -11.64 17.83
N ASN A 463 11.51 -10.78 16.83
CA ASN A 463 11.99 -11.01 15.47
C ASN A 463 13.52 -10.93 15.40
N GLN A 464 14.12 -10.04 16.16
CA GLN A 464 15.56 -9.85 16.12
C GLN A 464 16.34 -10.95 16.82
N GLU A 465 15.78 -11.53 17.88
CA GLU A 465 16.38 -12.71 18.51
C GLU A 465 16.56 -13.83 17.49
N TRP A 466 15.56 -14.08 16.63
CA TRP A 466 15.66 -15.07 15.57
C TRP A 466 16.81 -14.79 14.60
N TYR A 467 16.94 -13.56 14.09
CA TYR A 467 18.05 -13.18 13.19
C TYR A 467 19.42 -13.33 13.88
N LEU A 468 19.52 -12.95 15.15
CA LEU A 468 20.75 -13.09 15.93
C LEU A 468 21.14 -14.57 16.07
N GLU A 469 20.17 -15.45 16.34
CA GLU A 469 20.39 -16.90 16.43
C GLU A 469 20.97 -17.49 15.12
N GLN A 470 20.51 -17.04 13.96
CA GLN A 470 21.02 -17.51 12.65
C GLN A 470 22.52 -17.27 12.45
N VAL A 471 23.11 -16.28 13.14
CA VAL A 471 24.52 -15.92 13.02
C VAL A 471 25.38 -16.37 14.22
N GLN A 472 24.81 -17.06 15.22
CA GLN A 472 25.56 -17.44 16.42
C GLN A 472 26.66 -18.47 16.14
N ASP A 473 26.38 -19.43 15.27
CA ASP A 473 27.28 -20.53 14.90
C ASP A 473 28.09 -20.24 13.62
N SER A 474 27.96 -19.04 13.04
CA SER A 474 28.67 -18.68 11.83
C SER A 474 30.15 -18.39 12.08
N SER A 475 30.96 -18.49 11.02
CA SER A 475 32.37 -18.10 11.10
C SER A 475 32.50 -16.62 11.43
N GLU A 476 33.40 -16.29 12.37
CA GLU A 476 33.69 -14.91 12.75
C GLU A 476 33.99 -14.03 11.53
N PHE A 477 33.56 -12.76 11.58
CA PHE A 477 33.69 -11.79 10.51
C PHE A 477 35.08 -11.79 9.84
N GLN A 478 36.15 -11.65 10.63
CA GLN A 478 37.51 -11.60 10.10
C GLN A 478 37.93 -12.89 9.40
N ASN A 479 37.47 -14.05 9.87
CA ASN A 479 37.77 -15.31 9.20
C ASN A 479 37.10 -15.38 7.83
N GLN A 480 35.88 -14.84 7.67
CA GLN A 480 35.23 -14.76 6.35
C GLN A 480 36.03 -13.86 5.41
N VAL A 481 36.42 -12.66 5.86
CA VAL A 481 37.28 -11.73 5.09
C VAL A 481 38.58 -12.40 4.65
N ASP A 482 39.31 -13.01 5.59
CA ASP A 482 40.58 -13.68 5.32
C ASP A 482 40.41 -14.83 4.32
N GLN A 483 39.33 -15.61 4.42
CA GLN A 483 39.04 -16.68 3.47
C GLN A 483 38.66 -16.15 2.09
N SER A 484 37.91 -15.06 1.97
CA SER A 484 37.55 -14.46 0.68
C SER A 484 38.80 -14.03 -0.08
N VAL A 485 39.69 -13.26 0.56
CA VAL A 485 40.96 -12.81 -0.06
C VAL A 485 41.90 -13.98 -0.40
N LEU A 486 41.83 -15.09 0.32
CA LEU A 486 42.62 -16.29 0.03
C LEU A 486 42.09 -17.10 -1.15
N ASN A 487 40.77 -17.09 -1.37
CA ASN A 487 40.10 -18.00 -2.32
C ASN A 487 39.76 -17.32 -3.64
N ASP A 488 39.66 -16.00 -3.68
CA ASP A 488 39.33 -15.23 -4.88
C ASP A 488 40.33 -14.08 -5.09
N GLU A 489 40.91 -14.00 -6.28
CA GLU A 489 41.86 -12.95 -6.65
C GLU A 489 41.18 -11.59 -6.88
N GLU A 490 39.85 -11.56 -7.08
CA GLU A 490 39.07 -10.32 -7.23
C GLU A 490 38.60 -9.76 -5.88
N SER A 491 38.63 -10.55 -4.80
CA SER A 491 38.32 -10.09 -3.44
C SER A 491 39.44 -9.21 -2.86
N GLU A 492 39.11 -7.99 -2.43
CA GLU A 492 40.09 -7.04 -1.88
C GLU A 492 39.69 -6.53 -0.49
N PHE A 493 40.63 -6.54 0.46
CA PHE A 493 40.51 -5.88 1.76
C PHE A 493 41.50 -4.71 1.86
N SER A 494 41.02 -3.53 2.26
CA SER A 494 41.86 -2.38 2.61
C SER A 494 41.54 -1.89 4.02
N ASP A 495 42.54 -1.87 4.89
CA ASP A 495 42.44 -1.37 6.26
C ASP A 495 42.25 0.15 6.29
N ALA A 496 41.49 0.65 7.26
CA ALA A 496 41.15 2.06 7.47
C ALA A 496 42.35 3.02 7.38
N GLU A 497 43.53 2.64 7.90
CA GLU A 497 44.73 3.50 7.84
C GLU A 497 45.16 3.85 6.40
N ASN A 498 44.81 3.00 5.42
CA ASN A 498 45.13 3.19 4.01
C ASN A 498 43.97 3.80 3.20
N SER A 499 42.81 4.00 3.83
CA SER A 499 41.61 4.54 3.20
C SER A 499 41.56 6.07 3.29
N SER A 500 40.90 6.67 2.30
CA SER A 500 40.59 8.11 2.33
C SER A 500 39.61 8.44 3.46
N TRP A 501 39.69 9.68 3.94
CA TRP A 501 38.68 10.23 4.82
C TRP A 501 37.36 10.44 4.08
N GLU A 502 36.28 9.97 4.67
CA GLU A 502 34.92 10.06 4.15
C GLU A 502 34.03 10.86 5.08
N SER A 503 33.17 11.70 4.51
CA SER A 503 32.15 12.46 5.23
C SER A 503 31.03 11.55 5.75
N VAL A 504 30.36 11.97 6.80
CA VAL A 504 29.09 11.39 7.27
C VAL A 504 28.00 12.46 7.26
N PRO A 505 26.89 12.27 6.51
CA PRO A 505 26.63 11.16 5.57
C PRO A 505 27.63 11.17 4.41
N PHE A 506 27.85 9.99 3.80
CA PHE A 506 28.75 9.83 2.67
C PHE A 506 28.41 10.82 1.55
N GLY A 507 29.41 11.56 1.06
CA GLY A 507 29.23 12.56 -0.01
C GLY A 507 28.64 13.90 0.44
N SER A 508 28.25 14.07 1.71
CA SER A 508 27.62 15.31 2.18
C SER A 508 28.59 16.51 2.15
N PRO A 509 28.15 17.68 1.65
CA PRO A 509 28.94 18.92 1.71
C PRO A 509 29.03 19.51 3.13
N ASN A 510 28.11 19.14 4.02
CA ASN A 510 28.04 19.60 5.41
C ASN A 510 28.13 18.42 6.38
N PRO A 511 29.31 17.77 6.50
CA PRO A 511 29.46 16.55 7.29
C PRO A 511 29.27 16.77 8.79
N TYR A 512 28.54 15.83 9.38
CA TYR A 512 28.43 15.69 10.82
C TYR A 512 29.72 15.18 11.46
N ASP A 513 30.38 14.25 10.79
CA ASP A 513 31.60 13.57 11.23
C ASP A 513 32.44 13.11 10.03
N TRP A 514 33.63 12.58 10.29
CA TRP A 514 34.56 12.01 9.34
C TRP A 514 35.09 10.66 9.81
N PHE A 515 35.20 9.72 8.87
CA PHE A 515 35.69 8.36 9.12
C PHE A 515 36.83 8.01 8.15
N GLN A 516 37.79 7.24 8.64
CA GLN A 516 38.57 6.33 7.81
C GLN A 516 38.04 4.92 8.07
N ARG A 517 37.73 4.17 7.02
CA ARG A 517 36.99 2.92 7.11
C ARG A 517 37.74 1.78 6.47
N ASP A 518 37.55 0.59 7.02
CA ASP A 518 37.87 -0.64 6.33
C ASP A 518 37.02 -0.75 5.06
N VAL A 519 37.63 -1.22 3.97
CA VAL A 519 36.96 -1.42 2.69
C VAL A 519 37.04 -2.90 2.30
N TYR A 520 35.88 -3.51 2.09
CA TYR A 520 35.71 -4.89 1.66
C TYR A 520 35.13 -4.88 0.25
N LYS A 521 35.80 -5.53 -0.71
CA LYS A 521 35.34 -5.56 -2.11
C LYS A 521 35.21 -6.96 -2.66
N ASN A 522 34.18 -7.21 -3.47
CA ASN A 522 33.96 -8.47 -4.21
C ASN A 522 34.02 -9.70 -3.30
N MET A 523 33.43 -9.62 -2.10
CA MET A 523 33.42 -10.72 -1.13
C MET A 523 32.02 -11.28 -0.96
N THR A 524 31.93 -12.60 -0.78
CA THR A 524 30.71 -13.28 -0.37
C THR A 524 30.76 -13.61 1.10
N PHE A 525 29.75 -13.16 1.85
CA PHE A 525 29.56 -13.45 3.26
C PHE A 525 28.33 -14.33 3.46
N ARG A 526 28.38 -15.27 4.42
CA ARG A 526 27.24 -16.10 4.78
C ARG A 526 26.97 -16.01 6.28
N ASN A 527 25.69 -15.76 6.63
CA ASN A 527 25.23 -15.59 8.00
C ASN A 527 26.17 -14.67 8.80
N LEU A 528 26.36 -13.46 8.31
CA LEU A 528 27.40 -12.55 8.76
C LEU A 528 27.00 -11.83 10.03
N ARG A 529 27.89 -11.83 11.03
CA ARG A 529 27.78 -10.94 12.19
C ARG A 529 28.82 -9.83 12.10
N ILE A 530 28.38 -8.60 11.86
CA ILE A 530 29.24 -7.41 11.83
C ILE A 530 29.40 -6.88 13.25
N PRO A 531 30.61 -6.90 13.84
CA PRO A 531 30.82 -6.50 15.24
C PRO A 531 30.69 -4.98 15.43
N PRO A 532 30.41 -4.50 16.66
CA PRO A 532 30.41 -3.07 16.96
C PRO A 532 31.76 -2.44 16.60
N GLY A 533 31.73 -1.23 16.08
CA GLY A 533 32.94 -0.47 15.74
C GLY A 533 33.59 -0.82 14.40
N ASN A 534 33.01 -1.73 13.61
CA ASN A 534 33.53 -2.06 12.28
C ASN A 534 33.53 -0.83 11.35
N ASN A 535 32.40 -0.12 11.27
CA ASN A 535 32.22 1.10 10.47
C ASN A 535 32.69 1.00 9.00
N GLY A 536 32.73 -0.22 8.44
CA GLY A 536 33.30 -0.50 7.12
C GLY A 536 32.42 -0.10 5.93
N ARG A 537 33.05 -0.09 4.76
CA ARG A 537 32.42 0.07 3.45
C ARG A 537 32.54 -1.23 2.65
N PHE A 538 31.41 -1.75 2.20
CA PHE A 538 31.30 -2.97 1.40
C PHE A 538 30.95 -2.59 -0.03
N ILE A 539 31.75 -3.04 -1.00
CA ILE A 539 31.59 -2.68 -2.41
C ILE A 539 31.46 -3.96 -3.23
N ASN A 540 30.35 -4.11 -3.95
CA ASN A 540 30.06 -5.29 -4.77
C ASN A 540 30.20 -6.62 -3.98
N CYS A 541 29.81 -6.60 -2.70
CA CYS A 541 29.77 -7.78 -1.85
C CYS A 541 28.41 -8.48 -1.94
N THR A 542 28.40 -9.80 -1.78
CA THR A 542 27.19 -10.61 -1.69
C THR A 542 26.99 -11.12 -0.27
N PHE A 543 25.81 -10.94 0.29
CA PHE A 543 25.44 -11.38 1.64
C PHE A 543 24.35 -12.45 1.53
N ILE A 544 24.63 -13.65 2.05
CA ILE A 544 23.74 -14.81 1.94
C ILE A 544 23.22 -15.21 3.33
N GLY A 545 21.91 -15.36 3.46
CA GLY A 545 21.21 -15.61 4.71
C GLY A 545 21.06 -14.33 5.54
N THR A 546 21.37 -14.40 6.83
CA THR A 546 21.22 -13.24 7.74
C THR A 546 22.49 -12.41 7.80
N THR A 547 22.38 -11.09 7.60
CA THR A 547 23.43 -10.12 7.98
C THR A 547 23.01 -9.39 9.23
N TYR A 548 23.66 -9.67 10.36
CA TYR A 548 23.34 -9.06 11.65
C TYR A 548 24.38 -8.00 12.03
N VAL A 549 23.94 -6.74 12.16
CA VAL A 549 24.78 -5.59 12.51
C VAL A 549 24.68 -5.29 13.99
N GLN A 550 25.80 -5.40 14.70
CA GLN A 550 25.82 -5.18 16.14
C GLN A 550 26.07 -3.71 16.51
N THR A 551 25.53 -3.26 17.63
CA THR A 551 25.85 -1.96 18.24
C THR A 551 25.68 -2.02 19.75
N GLU A 552 26.30 -1.08 20.48
CA GLU A 552 25.95 -0.87 21.88
C GLU A 552 24.50 -0.40 22.02
N VAL A 553 23.69 -1.27 22.63
CA VAL A 553 22.26 -1.06 22.85
C VAL A 553 22.01 0.09 23.83
N ASN A 554 22.81 0.24 24.88
CA ASN A 554 22.60 1.26 25.93
C ASN A 554 23.22 2.62 25.57
N CYS A 555 22.88 3.16 24.40
CA CYS A 555 23.43 4.40 23.84
C CYS A 555 22.62 5.67 24.20
N ILE A 556 21.97 5.71 25.37
CA ILE A 556 21.11 6.83 25.82
C ILE A 556 21.87 8.05 26.36
N HIS A 557 23.19 7.96 26.52
CA HIS A 557 23.97 9.07 27.05
C HIS A 557 23.88 10.29 26.11
N PRO A 558 23.64 11.51 26.61
CA PRO A 558 23.50 12.70 25.76
C PRO A 558 24.64 12.98 24.80
N ASN A 559 25.86 12.58 25.19
CA ASN A 559 27.05 12.78 24.38
C ASN A 559 27.31 11.67 23.36
N TRP A 560 26.44 10.64 23.27
CA TRP A 560 26.74 9.45 22.47
C TRP A 560 26.98 9.76 20.99
N ASN A 561 26.19 10.67 20.41
CA ASN A 561 26.39 11.15 19.04
C ASN A 561 27.72 11.91 18.87
N TYR A 562 28.14 12.67 19.87
CA TYR A 562 29.18 13.70 19.69
C TYR A 562 30.59 13.22 20.08
N LEU A 563 30.69 12.23 20.98
CA LEU A 563 31.97 11.67 21.43
C LEU A 563 32.73 11.05 20.24
N GLY A 564 34.00 11.40 20.10
CA GLY A 564 34.86 10.98 18.99
C GLY A 564 34.59 11.66 17.63
N ALA A 565 33.64 12.61 17.55
CA ALA A 565 33.36 13.29 16.29
C ALA A 565 34.49 14.21 15.85
N LEU A 566 34.76 14.21 14.55
CA LEU A 566 35.85 14.95 13.90
C LEU A 566 35.32 16.03 12.97
N GLN A 567 36.10 17.08 12.78
CA GLN A 567 35.89 18.12 11.79
C GLN A 567 37.11 18.25 10.89
N ARG A 568 36.87 18.56 9.62
CA ARG A 568 37.92 18.86 8.64
C ARG A 568 38.29 20.34 8.71
N THR A 569 39.54 20.65 9.03
CA THR A 569 40.07 22.01 9.03
C THR A 569 41.30 22.12 8.14
N THR A 570 41.65 23.34 7.75
CA THR A 570 42.85 23.63 6.95
C THR A 570 43.85 24.36 7.82
N SER A 571 45.06 23.81 7.95
CA SER A 571 46.14 24.40 8.73
C SER A 571 46.65 25.72 8.12
N GLU A 572 47.44 26.48 8.87
CA GLU A 572 48.07 27.73 8.38
C GLU A 572 48.96 27.51 7.15
N ASP A 573 49.51 26.30 6.97
CA ASP A 573 50.35 25.90 5.84
C ASP A 573 49.53 25.35 4.65
N GLY A 574 48.21 25.30 4.75
CA GLY A 574 47.30 24.82 3.70
C GLY A 574 47.07 23.30 3.69
N GLU A 575 47.51 22.58 4.74
CA GLU A 575 47.31 21.13 4.88
C GLU A 575 45.93 20.84 5.47
N ILE A 576 45.25 19.81 4.96
CA ILE A 576 43.96 19.35 5.51
C ILE A 576 44.26 18.50 6.73
N ILE A 577 43.66 18.85 7.87
CA ILE A 577 43.73 18.09 9.12
C ILE A 577 42.33 17.74 9.62
N TYR A 578 42.23 16.64 10.36
CA TYR A 578 41.01 16.18 11.01
C TYR A 578 41.22 16.22 12.52
N GLU A 579 40.44 17.04 13.20
CA GLU A 579 40.58 17.26 14.65
C GLU A 579 39.24 17.09 15.36
N THR A 580 39.27 16.93 16.69
CA THR A 580 38.07 16.75 17.51
C THR A 580 37.10 17.93 17.33
N LYS A 581 35.86 17.64 16.95
CA LYS A 581 34.82 18.63 16.69
C LYS A 581 34.23 19.21 17.98
N PHE A 582 34.03 18.37 18.99
CA PHE A 582 33.41 18.76 20.26
C PHE A 582 34.37 18.49 21.43
N GLU A 583 35.10 19.51 21.86
CA GLU A 583 36.02 19.42 23.00
C GLU A 583 35.29 19.57 24.34
N GLY A 584 35.79 18.88 25.38
CA GLY A 584 35.34 19.06 26.76
C GLY A 584 34.02 18.38 27.12
N LEU A 585 33.52 17.47 26.28
CA LEU A 585 32.34 16.65 26.57
C LEU A 585 32.61 15.67 27.72
N GLU A 586 31.58 15.42 28.52
CA GLU A 586 31.58 14.32 29.48
C GLU A 586 31.55 12.97 28.75
N PHE A 587 32.45 12.06 29.13
CA PHE A 587 32.52 10.74 28.55
C PHE A 587 31.31 9.89 28.92
N ALA A 588 30.84 9.08 27.98
CA ALA A 588 29.72 8.18 28.23
C ALA A 588 30.17 7.00 29.10
N PRO A 589 29.26 6.38 29.88
CA PRO A 589 29.54 5.09 30.49
C PRO A 589 29.78 4.03 29.40
N GLY A 590 30.75 3.15 29.65
CA GLY A 590 31.00 1.98 28.81
C GLY A 590 29.94 0.89 29.00
N PRO A 591 29.98 -0.15 28.14
CA PRO A 591 29.03 -1.27 28.20
C PRO A 591 29.01 -2.01 29.54
N ASP A 592 30.14 -2.00 30.27
CA ASP A 592 30.28 -2.59 31.60
C ASP A 592 29.78 -1.68 32.73
N GLY A 593 29.41 -0.43 32.42
CA GLY A 593 29.01 0.60 33.36
C GLY A 593 30.13 1.14 34.25
N GLU A 594 31.36 0.64 34.13
CA GLU A 594 32.51 1.01 34.96
C GLU A 594 33.56 1.82 34.19
N ALA A 595 33.77 1.50 32.90
CA ALA A 595 34.65 2.24 32.02
C ALA A 595 33.97 3.50 31.47
N THR A 596 34.76 4.45 30.98
CA THR A 596 34.26 5.63 30.24
C THR A 596 34.65 5.52 28.78
N VAL A 597 33.77 5.96 27.88
CA VAL A 597 33.95 5.93 26.43
C VAL A 597 34.17 7.36 25.93
N GLU A 598 35.34 7.60 25.35
CA GLU A 598 35.71 8.90 24.77
C GLU A 598 35.36 8.99 23.27
N ASP A 599 35.32 7.84 22.60
CA ASP A 599 34.97 7.68 21.19
C ASP A 599 33.93 6.57 21.02
N THR A 600 32.70 6.96 20.72
CA THR A 600 31.58 6.03 20.53
C THR A 600 31.58 5.37 19.16
N LYS A 601 32.44 5.80 18.21
CA LYS A 601 32.61 5.10 16.92
C LYS A 601 33.02 3.64 17.13
N LEU A 602 33.75 3.34 18.20
CA LEU A 602 34.22 2.00 18.53
C LEU A 602 33.12 1.06 19.05
N LEU A 603 31.94 1.59 19.37
CA LEU A 603 30.79 0.84 19.92
C LEU A 603 29.53 0.96 19.06
N SER A 604 29.59 1.79 18.02
CA SER A 604 28.51 2.02 17.06
C SER A 604 28.92 1.54 15.68
N ASN A 605 27.96 1.42 14.78
CA ASN A 605 28.23 1.03 13.39
C ASN A 605 27.62 2.04 12.42
N ASN A 606 28.49 2.70 11.69
CA ASN A 606 28.14 3.51 10.54
C ASN A 606 28.65 2.76 9.30
N LEU A 607 27.80 2.05 8.56
CA LEU A 607 28.21 1.17 7.45
C LEU A 607 27.74 1.69 6.10
N ILE A 608 28.50 1.37 5.05
CA ILE A 608 28.15 1.70 3.66
C ILE A 608 28.13 0.40 2.84
N PHE A 609 27.06 0.17 2.10
CA PHE A 609 26.91 -0.92 1.14
C PHE A 609 26.70 -0.33 -0.26
N GLU A 610 27.60 -0.65 -1.19
CA GLU A 610 27.64 -0.05 -2.51
C GLU A 610 27.63 -1.14 -3.59
N GLY A 611 26.54 -1.19 -4.36
CA GLY A 611 26.34 -2.24 -5.36
C GLY A 611 26.31 -3.65 -4.76
N CYS A 612 25.88 -3.79 -3.50
CA CYS A 612 25.85 -5.08 -2.81
C CYS A 612 24.61 -5.90 -3.16
N THR A 613 24.72 -7.22 -3.06
CA THR A 613 23.59 -8.15 -3.26
C THR A 613 23.24 -8.84 -1.95
N PHE A 614 22.00 -8.71 -1.48
CA PHE A 614 21.49 -9.39 -0.30
C PHE A 614 20.53 -10.50 -0.72
N LEU A 615 20.89 -11.73 -0.37
CA LEU A 615 20.08 -12.94 -0.52
C LEU A 615 19.64 -13.37 0.88
N GLY A 616 18.48 -12.89 1.34
CA GLY A 616 18.05 -13.00 2.73
C GLY A 616 17.77 -11.64 3.35
N ALA A 617 18.10 -11.45 4.63
CA ALA A 617 17.75 -10.25 5.38
C ALA A 617 18.96 -9.59 6.04
N ILE A 618 18.90 -8.27 6.17
CA ILE A 618 19.76 -7.50 7.08
C ILE A 618 18.95 -7.12 8.33
N ALA A 619 19.53 -7.37 9.49
CA ALA A 619 18.98 -7.02 10.79
C ALA A 619 20.09 -6.43 11.67
N GLY A 620 19.73 -5.79 12.78
CA GLY A 620 20.73 -5.30 13.72
C GLY A 620 20.21 -5.14 15.13
N ASP A 621 21.11 -4.90 16.07
CA ASP A 621 20.75 -4.63 17.47
C ASP A 621 19.80 -3.43 17.58
N ARG A 622 19.04 -3.32 18.67
CA ARG A 622 18.11 -2.19 18.93
C ARG A 622 18.80 -1.14 19.77
N PRO A 623 19.29 -0.04 19.20
CA PRO A 623 19.78 1.05 20.03
C PRO A 623 18.61 1.65 20.83
N SER A 624 18.76 1.72 22.15
CA SER A 624 17.78 2.35 23.05
C SER A 624 17.74 3.88 22.91
N GLY A 625 18.78 4.48 22.34
CA GLY A 625 18.83 5.88 21.95
C GLY A 625 19.04 6.04 20.44
N TYR A 626 18.27 6.91 19.80
CA TYR A 626 18.46 7.19 18.37
C TYR A 626 19.71 8.04 18.14
N THR A 627 20.62 7.54 17.29
CA THR A 627 21.94 8.14 17.07
C THR A 627 22.28 8.22 15.57
N HIS A 628 21.60 9.12 14.87
CA HIS A 628 21.50 9.18 13.40
C HIS A 628 22.81 9.14 12.58
N TRP A 629 23.95 9.54 13.14
CA TRP A 629 25.24 9.44 12.44
C TRP A 629 26.23 8.45 13.10
N ARG A 630 25.84 7.80 14.20
CA ARG A 630 26.62 6.72 14.84
C ARG A 630 26.11 5.35 14.43
N ASN A 631 24.80 5.15 14.51
CA ASN A 631 24.12 3.93 14.08
C ASN A 631 23.39 4.23 12.76
N LYS A 632 24.14 4.08 11.66
CA LYS A 632 23.71 4.50 10.33
C LYS A 632 24.09 3.46 9.29
N LEU A 633 23.17 3.10 8.41
CA LEU A 633 23.48 2.33 7.21
C LEU A 633 23.21 3.17 5.98
N GLN A 634 24.09 3.10 4.99
CA GLN A 634 23.88 3.73 3.69
C GLN A 634 23.95 2.67 2.59
N PHE A 635 22.92 2.58 1.76
CA PHE A 635 22.86 1.70 0.60
C PHE A 635 22.87 2.53 -0.67
N THR A 636 23.85 2.29 -1.55
CA THR A 636 24.04 3.06 -2.78
C THR A 636 24.42 2.16 -3.95
N GLY A 637 24.50 2.73 -5.16
CA GLY A 637 24.70 1.99 -6.41
C GLY A 637 23.56 1.01 -6.71
N ALA A 638 23.84 -0.05 -7.47
CA ALA A 638 22.87 -1.10 -7.82
C ALA A 638 22.67 -2.13 -6.67
N THR A 639 22.49 -1.66 -5.44
CA THR A 639 22.27 -2.56 -4.29
C THR A 639 20.90 -3.24 -4.41
N ARG A 640 20.83 -4.55 -4.22
CA ARG A 640 19.60 -5.32 -4.49
C ARG A 640 19.33 -6.38 -3.44
N PHE A 641 18.05 -6.62 -3.16
CA PHE A 641 17.56 -7.63 -2.22
C PHE A 641 16.69 -8.65 -2.97
N TYR A 642 17.04 -9.93 -2.88
CA TYR A 642 16.29 -11.02 -3.48
C TYR A 642 15.93 -12.08 -2.45
N LEU A 643 14.68 -12.52 -2.51
CA LEU A 643 14.10 -13.56 -1.65
C LEU A 643 13.29 -14.61 -2.40
N ASN A 644 12.94 -14.34 -3.67
CA ASN A 644 12.09 -15.20 -4.47
C ASN A 644 12.75 -15.44 -5.83
N THR A 645 12.78 -16.70 -6.26
CA THR A 645 13.27 -17.10 -7.59
C THR A 645 12.36 -16.62 -8.72
N ASP A 646 11.07 -16.42 -8.44
CA ASP A 646 10.07 -15.97 -9.42
C ASP A 646 10.06 -14.44 -9.60
N ASP A 647 10.99 -13.74 -8.96
CA ASP A 647 11.14 -12.29 -9.10
C ASP A 647 11.46 -11.91 -10.55
N PRO A 648 10.59 -11.16 -11.26
CA PRO A 648 10.84 -10.79 -12.66
C PRO A 648 12.16 -10.02 -12.84
N SER A 649 12.54 -9.21 -11.85
CA SER A 649 13.77 -8.40 -11.89
C SER A 649 15.05 -9.23 -11.79
N LEU A 650 14.94 -10.48 -11.29
CA LEU A 650 16.05 -11.42 -11.22
C LEU A 650 16.35 -12.07 -12.58
N SER A 651 15.32 -12.35 -13.38
CA SER A 651 15.45 -13.12 -14.62
C SER A 651 16.36 -12.50 -15.68
N GLY A 652 16.58 -11.17 -15.62
CA GLY A 652 17.46 -10.41 -16.51
C GLY A 652 18.89 -10.22 -16.01
N GLN A 653 19.22 -10.68 -14.80
CA GLN A 653 20.54 -10.45 -14.19
C GLN A 653 21.59 -11.45 -14.68
N ASP A 654 22.83 -11.00 -14.88
CA ASP A 654 23.95 -11.86 -15.30
C ASP A 654 24.26 -13.00 -14.32
N ASP A 655 23.97 -12.80 -13.03
CA ASP A 655 24.22 -13.75 -11.95
C ASP A 655 22.95 -14.45 -11.42
N ALA A 656 21.85 -14.38 -12.19
CA ALA A 656 20.56 -14.95 -11.81
C ALA A 656 20.62 -16.44 -11.43
N GLU A 657 21.37 -17.26 -12.19
CA GLU A 657 21.48 -18.71 -11.92
C GLU A 657 22.12 -19.00 -10.56
N MET A 658 23.12 -18.20 -10.17
CA MET A 658 23.76 -18.31 -8.86
C MET A 658 22.81 -17.89 -7.74
N ILE A 659 22.14 -16.75 -7.91
CA ILE A 659 21.20 -16.22 -6.94
C ILE A 659 20.03 -17.20 -6.71
N MET A 660 19.43 -17.74 -7.78
CA MET A 660 18.34 -18.69 -7.67
C MET A 660 18.77 -19.96 -6.90
N SER A 661 19.95 -20.49 -7.22
CA SER A 661 20.49 -21.66 -6.50
C SER A 661 20.70 -21.39 -5.02
N GLU A 662 21.03 -20.16 -4.63
CA GLU A 662 21.22 -19.79 -3.23
C GLU A 662 19.89 -19.63 -2.50
N ILE A 663 18.89 -18.99 -3.13
CA ILE A 663 17.54 -18.84 -2.57
C ILE A 663 16.89 -20.22 -2.37
N GLU A 664 16.99 -21.12 -3.34
CA GLU A 664 16.47 -22.49 -3.23
C GLU A 664 17.14 -23.33 -2.12
N SER A 665 18.28 -22.87 -1.60
CA SER A 665 19.00 -23.56 -0.52
C SER A 665 18.46 -23.24 0.88
N PHE A 666 17.67 -22.18 1.02
CA PHE A 666 17.08 -21.78 2.29
C PHE A 666 16.00 -22.77 2.75
N THR A 667 15.92 -22.95 4.06
CA THR A 667 14.86 -23.71 4.70
C THR A 667 13.50 -23.00 4.58
N GLU A 668 12.42 -23.73 4.78
CA GLU A 668 11.06 -23.15 4.79
C GLU A 668 10.90 -22.06 5.86
N GLU A 669 11.52 -22.27 7.04
CA GLU A 669 11.54 -21.30 8.12
C GLU A 669 12.35 -20.03 7.76
N GLU A 670 13.54 -20.18 7.18
CA GLU A 670 14.32 -19.03 6.70
C GLU A 670 13.56 -18.23 5.64
N ASN A 671 12.94 -18.91 4.68
CA ASN A 671 12.14 -18.26 3.65
C ASN A 671 10.95 -17.50 4.25
N ASP A 672 10.28 -18.05 5.27
CA ASP A 672 9.20 -17.36 5.97
C ASP A 672 9.71 -16.08 6.67
N TYR A 673 10.76 -16.17 7.48
CA TYR A 673 11.28 -15.03 8.22
C TYR A 673 11.89 -13.95 7.32
N PHE A 674 12.59 -14.34 6.26
CA PHE A 674 13.10 -13.36 5.31
C PHE A 674 11.97 -12.66 4.55
N ALA A 675 10.91 -13.38 4.16
CA ALA A 675 9.74 -12.79 3.51
C ALA A 675 8.98 -11.79 4.39
N ARG A 676 9.09 -11.90 5.72
CA ARG A 676 8.49 -10.94 6.65
C ARG A 676 9.20 -9.59 6.64
N SER A 677 10.53 -9.56 6.48
CA SER A 677 11.32 -8.33 6.45
C SER A 677 12.71 -8.58 5.87
N THR A 678 13.05 -7.91 4.76
CA THR A 678 14.42 -7.89 4.24
C THR A 678 15.34 -6.94 5.02
N MET A 679 14.77 -5.96 5.73
CA MET A 679 15.51 -4.94 6.48
C MET A 679 14.85 -4.68 7.84
N MET A 680 15.43 -5.28 8.89
CA MET A 680 14.95 -5.19 10.28
C MET A 680 15.91 -4.32 11.12
N MET A 681 15.84 -3.00 10.94
CA MET A 681 16.77 -2.02 11.54
C MET A 681 16.05 -0.98 12.43
N PRO A 682 15.22 -1.38 13.41
CA PRO A 682 14.49 -0.44 14.27
C PRO A 682 15.45 0.45 15.08
N GLY A 683 15.21 1.75 15.10
CA GLY A 683 16.06 2.73 15.78
C GLY A 683 17.34 3.13 15.03
N TRP A 684 17.55 2.67 13.78
CA TRP A 684 18.69 3.07 12.95
C TRP A 684 18.36 4.20 11.97
N SER A 685 19.35 5.00 11.60
CA SER A 685 19.25 5.90 10.44
C SER A 685 19.65 5.14 9.17
N ILE A 686 18.79 5.15 8.17
CA ILE A 686 19.03 4.45 6.91
C ILE A 686 18.98 5.47 5.77
N ASP A 687 20.02 5.49 4.94
CA ASP A 687 19.99 6.21 3.67
C ASP A 687 20.00 5.21 2.52
N VAL A 688 19.19 5.45 1.50
CA VAL A 688 19.05 4.54 0.35
C VAL A 688 19.05 5.32 -0.96
N GLY A 689 19.83 4.81 -1.91
CA GLY A 689 19.66 5.10 -3.33
C GLY A 689 20.93 5.56 -4.03
N ASN A 690 20.83 5.70 -5.35
CA ASN A 690 21.94 6.11 -6.20
C ASN A 690 22.03 7.63 -6.30
N PHE A 691 22.76 8.25 -5.36
CA PHE A 691 22.94 9.71 -5.27
C PHE A 691 23.70 10.33 -6.46
N GLU A 692 24.35 9.53 -7.30
CA GLU A 692 25.00 10.02 -8.52
C GLU A 692 24.01 10.31 -9.64
N ASN A 693 22.77 9.77 -9.56
CA ASN A 693 21.74 9.88 -10.58
C ASN A 693 22.20 9.48 -11.99
N SER A 694 23.20 8.59 -12.05
CA SER A 694 23.77 8.08 -13.28
C SER A 694 22.74 7.25 -14.05
N GLN A 695 22.33 7.73 -15.22
CA GLN A 695 21.51 6.95 -16.16
C GLN A 695 22.41 6.09 -17.05
N ALA A 696 22.02 4.84 -17.27
CA ALA A 696 22.70 3.97 -18.24
C ALA A 696 22.24 4.31 -19.67
N GLU A 697 23.03 3.91 -20.69
CA GLU A 697 22.66 4.11 -22.11
C GLU A 697 21.38 3.34 -22.46
N ASP A 698 21.27 2.09 -21.99
CA ASP A 698 19.99 1.41 -21.85
C ASP A 698 19.46 1.71 -20.47
N TRP A 699 18.32 2.39 -20.40
CA TRP A 699 17.78 2.87 -19.13
C TRP A 699 17.32 1.69 -18.24
N GLU A 700 17.01 0.50 -18.79
CA GLU A 700 16.69 -0.72 -18.01
C GLU A 700 17.87 -1.14 -17.12
N ASP A 701 19.09 -0.79 -17.55
CA ASP A 701 20.33 -1.04 -16.81
C ASP A 701 20.67 0.09 -15.82
N THR A 702 19.79 1.10 -15.65
CA THR A 702 20.03 2.20 -14.70
C THR A 702 20.15 1.64 -13.28
N PRO A 703 21.28 1.85 -12.59
CA PRO A 703 21.47 1.36 -11.22
C PRO A 703 20.40 1.92 -10.28
N ALA A 704 19.65 1.03 -9.65
CA ALA A 704 18.63 1.33 -8.64
C ALA A 704 18.85 0.50 -7.39
N VAL A 705 18.53 1.07 -6.22
CA VAL A 705 18.41 0.25 -5.01
C VAL A 705 17.01 -0.39 -4.97
N ASN A 706 16.96 -1.71 -4.87
CA ASN A 706 15.69 -2.46 -4.86
C ASN A 706 15.45 -3.10 -3.48
N LEU A 707 14.40 -2.66 -2.79
CA LEU A 707 13.97 -3.14 -1.47
C LEU A 707 12.62 -3.87 -1.55
N LYS A 708 12.44 -4.91 -0.73
CA LYS A 708 11.21 -5.73 -0.73
C LYS A 708 10.73 -6.12 0.67
N GLY A 709 9.40 -6.25 0.83
CA GLY A 709 8.77 -6.66 2.08
C GLY A 709 8.61 -5.52 3.10
N ILE A 710 8.53 -5.85 4.38
CA ILE A 710 8.41 -4.84 5.44
C ILE A 710 9.81 -4.27 5.76
N ILE A 711 9.99 -2.98 5.54
CA ILE A 711 11.25 -2.26 5.77
C ILE A 711 11.13 -1.48 7.08
N VAL A 712 11.85 -1.93 8.10
CA VAL A 712 11.83 -1.34 9.44
C VAL A 712 13.08 -0.50 9.66
N ALA A 713 12.89 0.78 9.96
CA ALA A 713 13.98 1.72 10.26
C ALA A 713 13.62 2.65 11.42
N GLY A 714 14.60 3.33 12.01
CA GLY A 714 14.32 4.51 12.85
C GLY A 714 13.79 5.65 11.99
N ILE A 715 14.60 6.04 11.02
CA ILE A 715 14.28 6.99 9.93
C ILE A 715 14.89 6.44 8.65
N LEU A 716 14.23 6.69 7.52
CA LEU A 716 14.72 6.37 6.19
C LEU A 716 14.75 7.62 5.29
N ASP A 717 15.90 7.89 4.69
CA ASP A 717 16.08 8.91 3.64
C ASP A 717 16.39 8.20 2.32
N ALA A 718 15.48 8.31 1.34
CA ALA A 718 15.64 7.74 0.01
C ALA A 718 15.85 8.86 -1.01
N ARG A 719 16.99 8.82 -1.73
CA ARG A 719 17.28 9.78 -2.81
C ARG A 719 17.92 9.08 -4.00
N GLY A 720 17.82 9.70 -5.16
CA GLY A 720 18.26 9.10 -6.41
C GLY A 720 17.30 8.01 -6.87
N THR A 721 17.82 6.89 -7.41
CA THR A 721 16.96 5.82 -7.95
C THR A 721 16.71 4.71 -6.91
N VAL A 722 15.45 4.54 -6.48
CA VAL A 722 15.03 3.54 -5.48
C VAL A 722 13.68 2.91 -5.84
N ASN A 723 13.59 1.60 -5.77
CA ASN A 723 12.33 0.86 -5.87
C ASN A 723 12.06 0.13 -4.56
N VAL A 724 10.86 0.30 -4.02
CA VAL A 724 10.38 -0.39 -2.83
C VAL A 724 9.07 -1.10 -3.14
N THR A 725 9.03 -2.42 -2.94
CA THR A 725 7.80 -3.21 -3.01
C THR A 725 7.48 -3.76 -1.62
N GLY A 726 6.57 -3.12 -0.89
CA GLY A 726 6.21 -3.48 0.47
C GLY A 726 5.77 -2.29 1.32
N THR A 727 6.14 -2.28 2.60
CA THR A 727 5.72 -1.26 3.58
C THR A 727 6.92 -0.68 4.30
N LEU A 728 6.97 0.64 4.43
CA LEU A 728 7.94 1.35 5.26
C LEU A 728 7.37 1.57 6.66
N LEU A 729 8.02 1.01 7.69
CA LEU A 729 7.67 1.18 9.10
C LEU A 729 8.78 1.91 9.85
N MET A 730 8.52 3.16 10.21
CA MET A 730 9.48 3.98 10.94
C MET A 730 9.24 3.86 12.45
N THR A 731 10.32 3.87 13.23
CA THR A 731 10.28 3.58 14.67
C THR A 731 10.77 4.73 15.55
N PHE A 732 11.42 5.74 14.97
CA PHE A 732 11.92 6.88 15.73
C PHE A 732 10.94 8.05 15.72
N ARG A 733 10.53 8.46 16.92
CA ARG A 733 9.79 9.70 17.16
C ARG A 733 10.71 10.75 17.81
N PRO A 734 10.98 11.90 17.16
CA PRO A 734 11.82 12.95 17.72
C PRO A 734 11.17 13.56 18.97
N THR A 735 11.90 13.59 20.09
CA THR A 735 11.43 14.18 21.35
C THR A 735 12.42 15.28 21.80
N PRO A 736 11.95 16.52 22.06
CA PRO A 736 12.82 17.59 22.54
C PRO A 736 13.60 17.21 23.82
N GLY A 737 14.90 17.55 23.86
CA GLY A 737 15.74 17.30 25.03
C GLY A 737 16.19 15.85 25.22
N THR A 738 15.93 14.95 24.26
CA THR A 738 16.43 13.56 24.28
C THR A 738 17.22 13.23 23.02
N GLY A 739 18.05 12.18 23.09
CA GLY A 739 18.81 11.67 21.95
C GLY A 739 19.54 12.78 21.16
N PRO A 740 19.30 12.91 19.84
CA PRO A 740 19.98 13.91 19.02
C PRO A 740 19.50 15.34 19.27
N LEU A 741 18.36 15.54 19.95
CA LEU A 741 17.78 16.84 20.30
C LEU A 741 18.18 17.32 21.71
N PHE A 742 19.07 16.61 22.40
CA PHE A 742 19.44 16.93 23.78
C PHE A 742 20.02 18.34 23.95
N TYR A 743 20.91 18.76 23.04
CA TYR A 743 21.54 20.08 23.08
C TYR A 743 20.73 21.17 22.37
N GLY A 744 19.45 20.90 22.08
CA GLY A 744 18.60 21.72 21.23
C GLY A 744 18.49 21.14 19.81
N GLY A 745 17.75 21.85 18.96
CA GLY A 745 17.30 21.38 17.66
C GLY A 745 15.77 21.41 17.60
N THR A 746 15.23 21.11 16.43
CA THR A 746 13.79 21.08 16.16
C THR A 746 13.40 19.68 15.69
N SER A 747 12.18 19.25 16.03
CA SER A 747 11.73 17.87 15.73
C SER A 747 11.60 17.61 14.22
N ASP A 748 11.45 18.67 13.43
CA ASP A 748 11.33 18.64 11.97
C ASP A 748 12.61 18.23 11.22
N GLN A 749 13.77 18.31 11.90
CA GLN A 749 15.07 17.88 11.36
C GLN A 749 15.18 16.35 11.23
N PHE A 750 14.21 15.61 11.75
CA PHE A 750 14.18 14.15 11.75
C PHE A 750 12.92 13.69 11.02
N ASN A 751 13.07 13.40 9.74
CA ASN A 751 11.98 13.11 8.81
C ASN A 751 12.29 11.88 7.96
N THR A 752 11.25 11.14 7.58
CA THR A 752 11.35 10.15 6.51
C THR A 752 11.19 10.89 5.19
N THR A 753 12.31 11.05 4.47
CA THR A 753 12.36 11.78 3.20
C THR A 753 12.44 10.81 2.04
N LEU A 754 11.52 10.94 1.09
CA LEU A 754 11.54 10.24 -0.18
C LEU A 754 11.64 11.31 -1.27
N GLY A 755 12.69 11.26 -2.07
CA GLY A 755 12.83 12.03 -3.30
C GLY A 755 13.55 13.36 -3.11
N TYR A 756 13.60 14.13 -4.19
CA TYR A 756 14.35 15.38 -4.19
C TYR A 756 13.54 16.56 -3.63
N PHE A 757 14.17 17.33 -2.74
CA PHE A 757 13.69 18.63 -2.28
C PHE A 757 14.69 19.73 -2.65
N GLY A 758 14.20 20.84 -3.18
CA GLY A 758 15.04 22.01 -3.43
C GLY A 758 15.59 22.63 -2.15
N PRO A 759 16.65 23.48 -2.23
CA PRO A 759 17.23 24.16 -1.07
C PRO A 759 16.23 24.97 -0.22
N LEU A 760 15.10 25.37 -0.81
CA LEU A 760 14.05 26.16 -0.16
C LEU A 760 12.76 25.37 0.13
N ASP A 761 12.64 24.14 -0.38
CA ASP A 761 11.37 23.40 -0.41
C ASP A 761 11.25 22.33 0.66
N GLY A 762 12.36 22.00 1.33
CA GLY A 762 12.47 20.91 2.31
C GLY A 762 13.41 21.25 3.46
N ASP A 763 14.36 20.37 3.75
CA ASP A 763 15.32 20.46 4.87
C ASP A 763 16.59 21.27 4.54
N MET A 764 16.62 21.93 3.37
CA MET A 764 17.74 22.70 2.85
C MET A 764 18.99 21.88 2.48
N GLU A 765 18.87 20.55 2.35
CA GLU A 765 20.00 19.69 2.00
C GLU A 765 20.16 19.45 0.49
N GLY A 766 19.12 19.67 -0.31
CA GLY A 766 19.16 19.44 -1.76
C GLY A 766 20.04 20.45 -2.51
N PRO A 767 20.84 20.02 -3.50
CA PRO A 767 21.59 20.93 -4.37
C PRO A 767 20.65 21.76 -5.25
N ASP A 768 21.01 23.00 -5.55
CA ASP A 768 20.26 23.86 -6.49
C ASP A 768 20.22 23.19 -7.90
N PRO A 769 19.02 22.96 -8.50
CA PRO A 769 18.90 22.34 -9.82
C PRO A 769 19.60 23.13 -10.93
N ASP A 770 19.71 24.45 -10.79
CA ASP A 770 20.41 25.33 -11.73
C ASP A 770 21.94 25.36 -11.49
N GLY A 771 22.41 24.65 -10.47
CA GLY A 771 23.81 24.54 -10.09
C GLY A 771 24.62 23.65 -11.03
N GLN A 772 25.95 23.87 -11.07
CA GLN A 772 26.86 23.06 -11.91
C GLN A 772 27.07 21.62 -11.39
N ASP A 773 26.63 21.32 -10.17
CA ASP A 773 26.83 20.04 -9.49
C ASP A 773 25.53 19.21 -9.39
N PHE A 774 24.46 19.61 -10.10
CA PHE A 774 23.19 18.88 -10.13
C PHE A 774 23.21 17.77 -11.20
N ASN A 775 23.01 16.52 -10.77
CA ASN A 775 23.11 15.34 -11.64
C ASN A 775 21.76 14.65 -11.91
N GLY A 776 20.64 15.26 -11.53
CA GLY A 776 19.29 14.72 -11.74
C GLY A 776 18.45 14.70 -10.46
N PHE A 777 17.16 14.42 -10.61
CA PHE A 777 16.20 14.39 -9.49
C PHE A 777 16.09 12.99 -8.85
N GLY A 778 16.52 11.95 -9.55
CA GLY A 778 16.26 10.57 -9.13
C GLY A 778 14.89 10.09 -9.57
N GLU A 779 14.56 8.87 -9.14
CA GLU A 779 13.26 8.24 -9.34
C GLU A 779 12.98 7.28 -8.19
N ILE A 780 11.88 7.51 -7.48
CA ILE A 780 11.49 6.66 -6.37
C ILE A 780 10.10 6.09 -6.61
N ARG A 781 10.00 4.77 -6.54
CA ARG A 781 8.74 4.06 -6.57
C ARG A 781 8.53 3.29 -5.28
N LEU A 782 7.39 3.51 -4.65
CA LEU A 782 6.93 2.75 -3.51
C LEU A 782 5.59 2.09 -3.84
N ILE A 783 5.56 0.76 -3.89
CA ILE A 783 4.36 -0.03 -4.15
C ILE A 783 4.03 -0.84 -2.91
N TYR A 784 2.86 -0.60 -2.33
CA TYR A 784 2.32 -1.41 -1.25
C TYR A 784 2.07 -2.84 -1.73
N ASP A 785 2.64 -3.80 -1.03
CA ASP A 785 2.35 -5.21 -1.23
C ASP A 785 1.34 -5.69 -0.18
N SER A 786 0.08 -5.86 -0.61
CA SER A 786 -0.97 -6.37 0.27
C SER A 786 -0.74 -7.81 0.70
N ASN A 787 0.12 -8.56 0.03
CA ASN A 787 0.39 -9.97 0.33
C ASN A 787 1.68 -10.16 1.14
N ALA A 788 2.34 -9.06 1.53
CA ALA A 788 3.53 -9.12 2.37
C ALA A 788 3.22 -9.80 3.70
N ARG A 789 4.08 -10.75 4.09
CA ARG A 789 4.05 -11.34 5.43
C ARG A 789 4.54 -10.31 6.44
N LEU A 790 3.93 -10.26 7.62
CA LEU A 790 4.30 -9.28 8.63
C LEU A 790 5.29 -9.88 9.65
N PRO A 791 6.24 -9.09 10.17
CA PRO A 791 7.02 -9.48 11.34
C PRO A 791 6.12 -9.59 12.58
N ASP A 792 6.53 -10.43 13.53
CA ASP A 792 5.83 -10.58 14.81
C ASP A 792 6.01 -9.33 15.70
N GLY A 793 5.31 -9.24 16.83
CA GLY A 793 5.51 -8.21 17.85
C GLY A 793 4.82 -6.87 17.61
N ILE A 794 4.45 -6.53 16.37
CA ILE A 794 3.65 -5.32 16.08
C ILE A 794 2.19 -5.57 16.47
N PRO A 795 1.59 -4.86 17.45
CA PRO A 795 0.19 -5.05 17.76
C PRO A 795 -0.68 -4.44 16.64
N TRP A 796 -1.49 -5.24 15.94
CA TRP A 796 -2.40 -4.75 14.90
C TRP A 796 -3.71 -5.55 14.87
N PRO A 797 -4.85 -4.93 14.52
CA PRO A 797 -6.11 -5.62 14.30
C PRO A 797 -6.05 -6.76 13.28
N ILE A 798 -6.85 -7.79 13.51
CA ILE A 798 -7.13 -8.85 12.54
C ILE A 798 -7.97 -8.29 11.39
N THR A 799 -7.56 -8.66 10.18
CA THR A 799 -8.23 -8.32 8.92
C THR A 799 -8.89 -9.57 8.33
N VAL A 800 -9.97 -9.35 7.61
CA VAL A 800 -10.72 -10.42 6.93
C VAL A 800 -10.86 -10.08 5.46
N GLU A 801 -10.40 -10.99 4.61
CA GLU A 801 -10.36 -10.79 3.16
C GLU A 801 -11.28 -11.76 2.45
N ALA A 802 -12.11 -11.24 1.54
CA ALA A 802 -13.02 -12.06 0.76
C ALA A 802 -12.26 -12.77 -0.37
N ASP A 803 -12.40 -14.09 -0.47
CA ASP A 803 -11.94 -14.83 -1.63
C ASP A 803 -13.09 -14.98 -2.64
N ALA A 804 -13.16 -14.07 -3.60
CA ALA A 804 -14.22 -14.04 -4.61
C ALA A 804 -14.25 -15.33 -5.48
N THR A 805 -13.14 -16.06 -5.59
CA THR A 805 -13.07 -17.29 -6.38
C THR A 805 -13.85 -18.45 -5.74
N THR A 806 -14.07 -18.37 -4.42
CA THR A 806 -14.84 -19.34 -3.64
C THR A 806 -16.35 -19.04 -3.62
N TYR A 807 -16.78 -17.97 -4.29
CA TYR A 807 -18.21 -17.63 -4.37
C TYR A 807 -18.99 -18.75 -5.05
N THR A 808 -20.02 -19.23 -4.35
CA THR A 808 -20.88 -20.30 -4.85
C THR A 808 -22.35 -19.96 -4.70
N GLU A 809 -23.15 -20.33 -5.70
CA GLU A 809 -24.61 -20.29 -5.66
C GLU A 809 -25.18 -21.72 -5.62
N GLY A 810 -25.99 -22.01 -4.61
CA GLY A 810 -26.58 -23.33 -4.40
C GLY A 810 -25.96 -24.09 -3.23
N ALA A 811 -26.25 -25.38 -3.14
CA ALA A 811 -25.75 -26.22 -2.05
C ALA A 811 -24.28 -26.55 -2.27
N TYR A 812 -23.42 -26.08 -1.36
CA TYR A 812 -22.07 -26.60 -1.17
C TYR A 812 -22.15 -28.09 -0.80
N GLN A 813 -21.46 -28.97 -1.53
CA GLN A 813 -21.36 -30.39 -1.18
C GLN A 813 -20.21 -30.65 -0.23
#